data_AF-A0A4R6H082-F1
#
_entry.id   AF-A0A4R6H082-F1
#
_cell.length_a   1.000
_cell.length_b   1.000
_cell.length_c   1.000
_cell.angle_alpha   90.00
_cell.angle_beta   90.00
_cell.angle_gamma   90.00
#
_symmetry.space_group_name_H-M   'P 1'
#
loop_
_entity.id
_entity.type
_entity.pdbx_description
1 polymer ?
#
loop_
_entity_poly.entity_id
_entity_poly.type
_entity_poly.pdbx_seq_one_letter_code
_entity_poly.pdbx_strand_id
1 'polypeptide(L)'
;MKSQLFAISLSLLSFTAIAQNATISEIAQKLNDYYQFYPQENIHLSTDKEIYKPEEIIWFSIYLTDGTGKPTQSISNECQVSLYSSSGMRVTGDVFQLKEGFTNGDLLIPKGLEEGKYVLVANTGPQTQANEAFYKLIYLNPKDEEAIRVRQKGMLPLLEPGKLNFCSFSIENMNGEPLKKDKLEYQLYAQDELIQKDKVKTDEAGLLQLAINLPNRSYDGPLKLSLSEKRGRINYSCLLPVQTEKIELNFLPEGGKTIAGVSQPSSFTTHNKLQQPVSVDGEIMDSNGQKFGDLKSITPGFSMTSLKLDTTQKYTLHLTSKLGNGQTFKLPQANAGLLMSIPRTSTDFIHTNITPSKEKEQTLFVVVNKGAEIIWVSEMQVSGPTRVKIPKADFPGGLSLISIFNQQGQALSSRLIYIEKMNKSTIFIEAPQQVKSGDVFKLTIKNPKTASTELTPINLSISSADERLDWPGQWTQLEALNAELEYPIQRLQNEENSLPSEATINYLLIANQAKNFSWQNVLHFDRQQEQNRFQQTGLFGQVLDKNNQPVPNAKVSFINSQNMQILNTSTDQNGTFFQQAIAPNDKDNFVIKAIGSDGNSDLNVVFEKSMTEQISDHVQRVAQQVNGNEEAQFSQSFFSQNKQLFSKLKQQKQTQREEPYLKFLETATSLMDVIKMIKPYRLEGDRIIFPGGTNSLNAQDGALIVIDGQKVGTSSSILQAINPNDVASVNVSTSPVDIQRHTGLNSVGVIEIETKRGTIDQEATTPTEPEEQLYQNGQRIPRDFWQRRAKFPETQPTTLFWSPGVHLSQLGHAEFEVATNHVIGKFLIRAELVNADGNLIRIEKPIEIIP
;
A
#
# COMPACT_ATOMS: atom_id res chain seq x y z
N MET A 1 30.67 -17.06 -83.90
CA MET A 1 29.32 -16.44 -84.06
C MET A 1 28.70 -16.40 -82.68
N LYS A 2 28.62 -15.23 -82.03
CA LYS A 2 27.39 -14.40 -81.86
C LYS A 2 26.24 -15.21 -81.25
N SER A 3 25.46 -14.79 -80.25
CA SER A 3 25.33 -13.60 -79.41
C SER A 3 23.99 -13.79 -78.69
N GLN A 4 23.82 -13.37 -77.43
CA GLN A 4 22.80 -12.39 -77.03
C GLN A 4 22.80 -12.16 -75.52
N LEU A 5 23.05 -10.90 -75.16
CA LEU A 5 22.78 -10.29 -73.87
C LEU A 5 21.27 -10.06 -73.69
N PHE A 6 20.80 -10.10 -72.44
CA PHE A 6 19.85 -9.11 -71.95
C PHE A 6 20.22 -8.72 -70.52
N ALA A 7 20.44 -7.42 -70.34
CA ALA A 7 20.78 -6.78 -69.08
C ALA A 7 19.50 -6.51 -68.26
N ILE A 8 19.53 -6.76 -66.96
CA ILE A 8 18.54 -6.23 -66.01
C ILE A 8 19.29 -5.38 -64.99
N SER A 9 18.87 -4.12 -64.94
CA SER A 9 19.44 -3.03 -64.16
C SER A 9 19.26 -3.31 -62.67
N LEU A 10 20.37 -3.34 -61.92
CA LEU A 10 20.38 -3.38 -60.46
C LEU A 10 20.25 -1.94 -59.95
N SER A 11 19.03 -1.52 -59.62
CA SER A 11 18.79 -0.28 -58.89
C SER A 11 19.28 -0.46 -57.45
N LEU A 12 20.50 0.01 -57.17
CA LEU A 12 21.01 0.21 -55.82
C LEU A 12 20.12 1.24 -55.08
N LEU A 13 19.17 0.73 -54.30
CA LEU A 13 18.59 1.46 -53.18
C LEU A 13 19.71 1.72 -52.17
N SER A 14 20.16 2.96 -52.12
CA SER A 14 21.06 3.47 -51.12
C SER A 14 20.35 3.40 -49.77
N PHE A 15 20.59 2.33 -49.01
CA PHE A 15 20.37 2.37 -47.56
C PHE A 15 21.34 3.41 -47.02
N THR A 16 20.84 4.61 -46.70
CA THR A 16 21.53 5.51 -45.80
C THR A 16 21.57 4.82 -44.44
N ALA A 17 22.66 4.10 -44.19
CA ALA A 17 23.05 3.71 -42.85
C ALA A 17 23.22 5.01 -42.05
N ILE A 18 22.23 5.33 -41.22
CA ILE A 18 22.39 6.35 -40.18
C ILE A 18 23.49 5.79 -39.28
N ALA A 19 24.68 6.39 -39.34
CA ALA A 19 25.74 6.11 -38.39
C ALA A 19 25.16 6.41 -37.00
N GLN A 20 24.90 5.37 -36.21
CA GLN A 20 24.43 5.55 -34.83
C GLN A 20 25.52 6.26 -34.05
N ASN A 21 25.18 7.40 -33.44
CA ASN A 21 26.09 8.13 -32.58
C ASN A 21 26.47 7.24 -31.37
N ALA A 22 27.77 6.97 -31.18
CA ALA A 22 28.27 6.03 -30.18
C ALA A 22 27.74 6.31 -28.76
N THR A 23 27.60 7.59 -28.39
CA THR A 23 27.06 8.00 -27.09
C THR A 23 25.61 7.57 -26.91
N ILE A 24 24.77 7.68 -27.96
CA ILE A 24 23.36 7.26 -27.90
C ILE A 24 23.26 5.75 -27.81
N SER A 25 24.08 5.01 -28.57
CA SER A 25 24.13 3.56 -28.50
C SER A 25 24.53 3.07 -27.11
N GLU A 26 25.50 3.73 -26.46
CA GLU A 26 25.92 3.41 -25.08
C GLU A 26 24.82 3.68 -24.06
N ILE A 27 24.14 4.84 -24.15
CA ILE A 27 22.99 5.16 -23.28
C ILE A 27 21.88 4.13 -23.45
N ALA A 28 21.52 3.78 -24.68
CA ALA A 28 20.51 2.77 -24.99
C ALA A 28 20.88 1.40 -24.42
N GLN A 29 22.16 1.01 -24.55
CA GLN A 29 22.66 -0.24 -24.02
C GLN A 29 22.60 -0.27 -22.48
N LYS A 30 23.07 0.78 -21.81
CA LYS A 30 23.01 0.89 -20.33
C LYS A 30 21.57 0.86 -19.82
N LEU A 31 20.66 1.55 -20.49
CA LEU A 31 19.23 1.54 -20.15
C LEU A 31 18.63 0.14 -20.31
N ASN A 32 18.94 -0.54 -21.41
CA ASN A 32 18.48 -1.91 -21.66
C ASN A 32 19.10 -2.91 -20.66
N ASP A 33 20.40 -2.82 -20.37
CA ASP A 33 21.06 -3.68 -19.38
C ASP A 33 20.46 -3.51 -17.99
N TYR A 34 20.17 -2.27 -17.59
CA TYR A 34 19.52 -1.97 -16.32
C TYR A 34 18.13 -2.62 -16.23
N TYR A 35 17.25 -2.40 -17.23
CA TYR A 35 15.89 -2.94 -17.20
C TYR A 35 15.79 -4.44 -17.52
N GLN A 36 16.81 -5.04 -18.14
CA GLN A 36 16.92 -6.50 -18.21
C GLN A 36 17.21 -7.13 -16.85
N PHE A 37 17.87 -6.40 -15.96
CA PHE A 37 18.19 -6.88 -14.62
C PHE A 37 17.13 -6.48 -13.58
N TYR A 38 16.59 -5.27 -13.69
CA TYR A 38 15.50 -4.72 -12.90
C TYR A 38 14.26 -4.51 -13.79
N PRO A 39 13.58 -5.60 -14.20
CA PRO A 39 12.42 -5.46 -15.05
C PRO A 39 11.29 -4.72 -14.33
N GLN A 40 10.58 -3.88 -15.08
CA GLN A 40 9.40 -3.17 -14.59
C GLN A 40 8.14 -3.96 -14.93
N GLU A 41 7.41 -4.36 -13.90
CA GLU A 41 6.07 -4.92 -14.00
C GLU A 41 5.13 -4.11 -13.11
N ASN A 42 4.10 -3.54 -13.72
CA ASN A 42 3.03 -2.88 -12.99
C ASN A 42 1.88 -3.85 -12.79
N ILE A 43 1.45 -4.00 -11.54
CA ILE A 43 0.35 -4.87 -11.15
C ILE A 43 -0.94 -4.05 -11.17
N HIS A 44 -1.95 -4.54 -11.89
CA HIS A 44 -3.31 -4.02 -11.86
C HIS A 44 -4.21 -5.04 -11.17
N LEU A 45 -4.87 -4.68 -10.08
CA LEU A 45 -5.76 -5.58 -9.34
C LEU A 45 -7.16 -4.99 -9.21
N SER A 46 -8.15 -5.75 -9.70
CA SER A 46 -9.58 -5.48 -9.54
C SER A 46 -10.17 -6.39 -8.48
N THR A 47 -11.15 -5.88 -7.71
CA THR A 47 -11.94 -6.69 -6.77
C THR A 47 -13.41 -6.59 -7.11
N ASP A 48 -14.22 -7.53 -6.65
CA ASP A 48 -15.68 -7.51 -6.83
C ASP A 48 -16.36 -6.34 -6.09
N LYS A 49 -15.80 -5.93 -4.94
CA LYS A 49 -16.24 -4.80 -4.12
C LYS A 49 -15.13 -4.29 -3.20
N GLU A 50 -15.43 -3.30 -2.37
CA GLU A 50 -14.45 -2.65 -1.48
C GLU A 50 -14.72 -2.90 0.01
N ILE A 51 -15.95 -3.31 0.35
CA ILE A 51 -16.42 -3.46 1.73
C ILE A 51 -16.91 -4.90 1.92
N TYR A 52 -16.33 -5.60 2.88
CA TYR A 52 -16.55 -7.02 3.12
C TYR A 52 -16.97 -7.30 4.56
N LYS A 53 -17.61 -8.44 4.80
CA LYS A 53 -17.81 -9.00 6.14
C LYS A 53 -16.72 -10.03 6.45
N PRO A 54 -16.31 -10.23 7.72
CA PRO A 54 -15.53 -11.42 8.09
C PRO A 54 -16.19 -12.71 7.56
N GLU A 55 -15.39 -13.70 7.19
CA GLU A 55 -15.84 -14.96 6.56
C GLU A 55 -16.37 -14.79 5.10
N GLU A 56 -16.42 -13.57 4.53
CA GLU A 56 -16.62 -13.39 3.08
C GLU A 56 -15.34 -13.67 2.29
N ILE A 57 -15.50 -13.90 0.98
CA ILE A 57 -14.41 -14.09 0.03
C ILE A 57 -14.17 -12.78 -0.71
N ILE A 58 -12.92 -12.32 -0.73
CA ILE A 58 -12.46 -11.26 -1.62
C ILE A 58 -12.21 -11.89 -2.99
N TRP A 59 -13.05 -11.59 -3.97
CA TRP A 59 -12.83 -12.02 -5.35
C TRP A 59 -12.00 -10.97 -6.06
N PHE A 60 -10.94 -11.40 -6.74
CA PHE A 60 -10.06 -10.48 -7.43
C PHE A 60 -9.51 -11.06 -8.73
N SER A 61 -9.00 -10.18 -9.56
CA SER A 61 -8.21 -10.54 -10.73
C SER A 61 -7.04 -9.59 -10.85
N ILE A 62 -5.97 -10.10 -11.44
CA ILE A 62 -4.70 -9.42 -11.61
C ILE A 62 -4.32 -9.45 -13.07
N TYR A 63 -3.84 -8.31 -13.54
CA TYR A 63 -3.21 -8.17 -14.85
C TYR A 63 -1.88 -7.44 -14.72
N LEU A 64 -0.85 -7.90 -15.42
CA LEU A 64 0.48 -7.29 -15.42
C LEU A 64 0.74 -6.54 -16.73
N THR A 65 1.26 -5.33 -16.62
CA THR A 65 1.79 -4.57 -17.77
C THR A 65 3.28 -4.33 -17.60
N ASP A 66 4.02 -4.26 -18.70
CA ASP A 66 5.44 -3.90 -18.66
C ASP A 66 5.68 -2.41 -18.35
N GLY A 67 6.95 -1.99 -18.28
CA GLY A 67 7.35 -0.59 -18.10
C GLY A 67 6.92 0.37 -19.23
N THR A 68 6.38 -0.15 -20.34
CA THR A 68 5.73 0.65 -21.39
C THR A 68 4.21 0.72 -21.21
N GLY A 69 3.68 0.15 -20.14
CA GLY A 69 2.25 0.05 -19.85
C GLY A 69 1.53 -0.95 -20.76
N LYS A 70 2.26 -1.72 -21.58
CA LYS A 70 1.65 -2.63 -22.52
C LYS A 70 1.29 -3.95 -21.84
N PRO A 71 0.12 -4.50 -22.20
CA PRO A 71 -0.23 -5.88 -21.94
C PRO A 71 0.74 -6.85 -22.66
N THR A 72 1.84 -7.28 -22.05
CA THR A 72 2.85 -8.15 -22.72
C THR A 72 3.11 -9.45 -21.95
N GLN A 73 3.95 -10.34 -22.50
CA GLN A 73 4.35 -11.57 -21.83
C GLN A 73 5.05 -11.24 -20.51
N SER A 74 4.33 -11.44 -19.41
CA SER A 74 4.85 -11.29 -18.06
C SER A 74 6.14 -12.08 -17.85
N ILE A 75 7.09 -11.47 -17.15
CA ILE A 75 8.33 -12.12 -16.70
C ILE A 75 8.02 -12.97 -15.47
N SER A 76 7.09 -12.49 -14.64
CA SER A 76 6.60 -13.22 -13.48
C SER A 76 5.59 -14.30 -13.86
N ASN A 77 5.82 -15.50 -13.33
CA ASN A 77 4.88 -16.61 -13.44
C ASN A 77 3.97 -16.74 -12.20
N GLU A 78 4.24 -15.96 -11.16
CA GLU A 78 3.53 -16.03 -9.88
C GLU A 78 3.32 -14.62 -9.32
N CYS A 79 2.20 -14.42 -8.64
CA CYS A 79 1.91 -13.22 -7.88
C CYS A 79 1.49 -13.59 -6.46
N GLN A 80 2.11 -12.97 -5.46
CA GLN A 80 1.70 -13.11 -4.07
C GLN A 80 0.62 -12.09 -3.77
N VAL A 81 -0.49 -12.53 -3.18
CA VAL A 81 -1.59 -11.65 -2.75
C VAL A 81 -1.87 -11.90 -1.28
N SER A 82 -1.82 -10.84 -0.48
CA SER A 82 -1.96 -10.94 0.97
C SER A 82 -2.81 -9.82 1.55
N LEU A 83 -3.61 -10.15 2.55
CA LEU A 83 -4.37 -9.20 3.34
C LEU A 83 -3.56 -8.80 4.57
N TYR A 84 -3.45 -7.51 4.82
CA TYR A 84 -2.80 -6.95 6.00
C TYR A 84 -3.78 -6.11 6.82
N SER A 85 -3.62 -6.14 8.14
CA SER A 85 -4.26 -5.19 9.05
C SER A 85 -3.66 -3.79 8.88
N SER A 86 -4.38 -2.77 9.34
CA SER A 86 -3.91 -1.38 9.36
C SER A 86 -2.61 -1.16 10.16
N SER A 87 -2.26 -2.08 11.06
CA SER A 87 -0.99 -2.05 11.81
C SER A 87 0.18 -2.71 11.05
N GLY A 88 -0.01 -3.14 9.80
CA GLY A 88 1.04 -3.80 9.00
C GLY A 88 1.20 -5.30 9.29
N MET A 89 0.37 -5.89 10.16
CA MET A 89 0.42 -7.34 10.39
C MET A 89 -0.29 -8.08 9.26
N ARG A 90 0.40 -9.05 8.63
CA ARG A 90 -0.19 -9.95 7.63
C ARG A 90 -1.24 -10.85 8.28
N VAL A 91 -2.45 -10.81 7.75
CA VAL A 91 -3.61 -11.59 8.23
C VAL A 91 -3.67 -12.94 7.53
N THR A 92 -3.70 -12.92 6.20
CA THR A 92 -3.76 -14.11 5.35
C THR A 92 -3.20 -13.79 3.97
N GLY A 93 -2.99 -14.78 3.12
CA GLY A 93 -2.58 -14.59 1.74
C GLY A 93 -1.97 -15.84 1.13
N ASP A 94 -1.93 -15.86 -0.19
CA ASP A 94 -1.52 -17.00 -0.98
C ASP A 94 -0.70 -16.56 -2.20
N VAL A 95 -0.15 -17.54 -2.92
CA VAL A 95 0.57 -17.35 -4.19
C VAL A 95 -0.30 -17.86 -5.33
N PHE A 96 -0.48 -17.05 -6.36
CA PHE A 96 -1.34 -17.33 -7.50
C PHE A 96 -0.51 -17.46 -8.77
N GLN A 97 -0.75 -18.52 -9.54
CA GLN A 97 -0.10 -18.73 -10.83
C GLN A 97 -0.64 -17.73 -11.85
N LEU A 98 0.28 -17.02 -12.51
CA LEU A 98 0.00 -16.16 -13.65
C LEU A 98 0.07 -16.98 -14.95
N LYS A 99 -0.84 -16.68 -15.87
CA LYS A 99 -0.81 -17.15 -17.26
C LYS A 99 -0.85 -15.93 -18.16
N GLU A 100 0.21 -15.71 -18.94
CA GLU A 100 0.32 -14.54 -19.83
C GLU A 100 0.09 -13.19 -19.09
N GLY A 101 0.61 -13.08 -17.87
CA GLY A 101 0.47 -11.88 -17.03
C GLY A 101 -0.93 -11.68 -16.43
N PHE A 102 -1.83 -12.64 -16.58
CA PHE A 102 -3.18 -12.59 -16.01
C PHE A 102 -3.39 -13.72 -14.99
N THR A 103 -4.14 -13.43 -13.92
CA THR A 103 -4.71 -14.47 -13.05
C THR A 103 -5.98 -14.01 -12.37
N ASN A 104 -6.82 -14.97 -12.02
CA ASN A 104 -7.96 -14.77 -11.14
C ASN A 104 -7.58 -15.29 -9.76
N GLY A 105 -8.21 -14.76 -8.72
CA GLY A 105 -7.94 -15.24 -7.38
C GLY A 105 -9.08 -14.94 -6.42
N ASP A 106 -8.97 -15.58 -5.27
CA ASP A 106 -9.90 -15.43 -4.18
C ASP A 106 -9.14 -15.53 -2.87
N LEU A 107 -9.56 -14.74 -1.87
CA LEU A 107 -8.98 -14.77 -0.54
C LEU A 107 -10.11 -14.80 0.50
N LEU A 108 -10.19 -15.89 1.26
CA LEU A 108 -11.16 -16.02 2.34
C LEU A 108 -10.73 -15.14 3.51
N ILE A 109 -11.62 -14.25 3.95
CA ILE A 109 -11.39 -13.41 5.13
C ILE A 109 -11.58 -14.27 6.39
N PRO A 110 -10.57 -14.36 7.27
CA PRO A 110 -10.71 -15.10 8.53
C PRO A 110 -11.88 -14.64 9.39
N LYS A 111 -12.40 -15.56 10.20
CA LYS A 111 -13.39 -15.27 11.23
C LYS A 111 -12.80 -14.41 12.34
N GLY A 112 -13.62 -13.55 12.93
CA GLY A 112 -13.27 -12.82 14.16
C GLY A 112 -12.36 -11.61 13.93
N LEU A 113 -12.12 -11.21 12.68
CA LEU A 113 -11.46 -9.95 12.39
C LEU A 113 -12.32 -8.77 12.85
N GLU A 114 -11.66 -7.80 13.46
CA GLU A 114 -12.30 -6.57 13.93
C GLU A 114 -12.73 -5.71 12.75
N GLU A 115 -13.80 -4.95 12.95
CA GLU A 115 -14.21 -3.90 12.04
C GLU A 115 -13.07 -2.89 11.81
N GLY A 116 -12.89 -2.43 10.58
CA GLY A 116 -11.92 -1.39 10.27
C GLY A 116 -11.24 -1.53 8.92
N LYS A 117 -10.18 -0.75 8.73
CA LYS A 117 -9.40 -0.72 7.49
C LYS A 117 -8.39 -1.86 7.42
N TYR A 118 -8.29 -2.49 6.26
CA TYR A 118 -7.29 -3.47 5.91
C TYR A 118 -6.70 -3.13 4.54
N VAL A 119 -5.54 -3.68 4.21
CA VAL A 119 -4.86 -3.43 2.95
C VAL A 119 -4.60 -4.75 2.24
N LEU A 120 -5.16 -4.88 1.04
CA LEU A 120 -4.83 -5.95 0.11
C LEU A 120 -3.56 -5.56 -0.64
N VAL A 121 -2.55 -6.41 -0.55
CA VAL A 121 -1.24 -6.19 -1.17
C VAL A 121 -0.99 -7.27 -2.21
N ALA A 122 -0.55 -6.88 -3.41
CA ALA A 122 -0.10 -7.79 -4.43
C ALA A 122 1.32 -7.43 -4.89
N ASN A 123 2.21 -8.42 -4.99
CA ASN A 123 3.60 -8.23 -5.36
C ASN A 123 4.13 -9.42 -6.19
N THR A 124 5.10 -9.15 -7.06
CA THR A 124 5.78 -10.16 -7.89
C THR A 124 7.25 -10.31 -7.48
N GLY A 125 7.90 -11.39 -7.92
CA GLY A 125 9.29 -11.72 -7.56
C GLY A 125 10.35 -10.69 -7.96
N PRO A 126 10.29 -10.06 -9.15
CA PRO A 126 11.32 -9.10 -9.59
C PRO A 126 11.34 -7.77 -8.83
N GLN A 127 10.28 -7.47 -8.06
CA GLN A 127 10.17 -6.20 -7.34
C GLN A 127 11.20 -6.11 -6.22
N THR A 128 11.92 -5.00 -6.16
CA THR A 128 13.05 -4.82 -5.23
C THR A 128 12.70 -3.93 -4.04
N GLN A 129 11.64 -3.14 -4.16
CA GLN A 129 11.19 -2.21 -3.15
C GLN A 129 9.70 -2.34 -2.90
N ALA A 130 9.28 -2.19 -1.64
CA ALA A 130 7.86 -2.31 -1.30
C ALA A 130 6.98 -1.28 -2.00
N ASN A 131 7.51 -0.12 -2.39
CA ASN A 131 6.72 0.86 -3.12
C ASN A 131 6.23 0.27 -4.47
N GLU A 132 6.93 -0.67 -5.11
CA GLU A 132 6.55 -1.31 -6.38
C GLU A 132 5.32 -2.22 -6.29
N ALA A 133 5.01 -2.73 -5.09
CA ALA A 133 3.83 -3.55 -4.88
C ALA A 133 2.54 -2.74 -5.07
N PHE A 134 1.46 -3.44 -5.40
CA PHE A 134 0.12 -2.87 -5.46
C PHE A 134 -0.51 -2.88 -4.07
N TYR A 135 -1.19 -1.78 -3.71
CA TYR A 135 -1.87 -1.63 -2.43
C TYR A 135 -3.31 -1.16 -2.66
N LYS A 136 -4.28 -1.90 -2.13
CA LYS A 136 -5.69 -1.52 -2.16
C LYS A 136 -6.30 -1.57 -0.78
N LEU A 137 -6.88 -0.45 -0.38
CA LEU A 137 -7.58 -0.34 0.88
C LEU A 137 -8.94 -1.04 0.79
N ILE A 138 -9.22 -1.91 1.76
CA ILE A 138 -10.53 -2.57 1.93
C ILE A 138 -11.07 -2.26 3.32
N TYR A 139 -12.39 -2.31 3.48
CA TYR A 139 -13.02 -2.19 4.80
C TYR A 139 -13.69 -3.49 5.21
N LEU A 140 -13.48 -3.91 6.45
CA LEU A 140 -14.25 -4.99 7.05
C LEU A 140 -15.38 -4.39 7.89
N ASN A 141 -16.62 -4.70 7.55
CA ASN A 141 -17.82 -4.38 8.31
C ASN A 141 -18.53 -5.68 8.72
N PRO A 142 -18.63 -6.00 10.02
CA PRO A 142 -19.25 -7.23 10.51
C PRO A 142 -20.77 -7.33 10.27
N LYS A 143 -21.41 -6.25 9.78
CA LYS A 143 -22.86 -6.11 9.58
C LYS A 143 -23.61 -6.29 10.91
N ASP A 144 -23.16 -5.59 11.96
CA ASP A 144 -23.86 -5.58 13.25
C ASP A 144 -25.17 -4.78 13.15
N GLU A 145 -26.28 -5.38 13.55
CA GLU A 145 -27.57 -4.69 13.56
C GLU A 145 -27.67 -3.61 14.64
N GLU A 146 -26.84 -3.71 15.70
CA GLU A 146 -26.79 -2.73 16.78
C GLU A 146 -25.70 -1.65 16.58
N ALA A 147 -25.01 -1.65 15.42
CA ALA A 147 -24.00 -0.66 15.09
C ALA A 147 -24.53 0.77 15.21
N ILE A 148 -23.70 1.67 15.74
CA ILE A 148 -24.00 3.09 15.84
C ILE A 148 -23.25 3.82 14.75
N ARG A 149 -23.98 4.62 13.97
CA ARG A 149 -23.43 5.42 12.89
C ARG A 149 -22.97 6.77 13.40
N VAL A 150 -21.68 7.04 13.25
CA VAL A 150 -21.05 8.33 13.51
C VAL A 150 -20.82 9.06 12.19
N ARG A 151 -21.31 10.30 12.06
CA ARG A 151 -21.08 11.14 10.87
C ARG A 151 -20.52 12.48 11.26
N GLN A 152 -19.37 12.84 10.71
CA GLN A 152 -18.79 14.16 10.92
C GLN A 152 -19.72 15.26 10.39
N LYS A 153 -19.88 16.35 11.15
CA LYS A 153 -20.62 17.55 10.75
C LYS A 153 -19.65 18.71 10.53
N GLY A 154 -19.58 19.19 9.29
CA GLY A 154 -18.65 20.25 8.89
C GLY A 154 -17.24 19.72 8.60
N MET A 155 -16.28 20.63 8.41
CA MET A 155 -14.87 20.30 8.18
C MET A 155 -14.17 19.97 9.52
N LEU A 156 -13.19 19.05 9.50
CA LEU A 156 -12.36 18.80 10.69
C LEU A 156 -11.59 20.08 11.05
N PRO A 157 -11.52 20.45 12.35
CA PRO A 157 -10.80 21.62 12.78
C PRO A 157 -9.29 21.40 12.68
N LEU A 158 -8.55 22.44 12.30
CA LEU A 158 -7.13 22.56 12.64
C LEU A 158 -7.01 22.95 14.11
N LEU A 159 -6.51 22.05 14.94
CA LEU A 159 -6.41 22.26 16.39
C LEU A 159 -5.31 23.28 16.72
N GLU A 160 -5.66 24.29 17.50
CA GLU A 160 -4.74 25.32 17.99
C GLU A 160 -4.35 25.01 19.47
N PRO A 161 -3.07 24.69 19.78
CA PRO A 161 -2.62 24.47 21.16
C PRO A 161 -2.86 25.67 22.06
N GLY A 162 -3.22 25.41 23.33
CA GLY A 162 -3.53 26.43 24.32
C GLY A 162 -4.89 27.12 24.12
N LYS A 163 -5.68 26.71 23.13
CA LYS A 163 -7.04 27.20 22.88
C LYS A 163 -8.07 26.09 23.00
N LEU A 164 -9.31 26.50 23.19
CA LEU A 164 -10.46 25.60 23.13
C LEU A 164 -10.87 25.39 21.67
N ASN A 165 -10.89 24.14 21.23
CA ASN A 165 -11.23 23.71 19.88
C ASN A 165 -12.55 22.93 19.90
N PHE A 166 -13.25 22.86 18.76
CA PHE A 166 -14.53 22.16 18.66
C PHE A 166 -14.63 21.31 17.40
N CYS A 167 -15.21 20.11 17.53
CA CYS A 167 -15.66 19.30 16.41
C CYS A 167 -17.03 18.69 16.70
N SER A 168 -17.80 18.41 15.66
CA SER A 168 -19.18 17.97 15.78
C SER A 168 -19.46 16.71 14.98
N PHE A 169 -20.27 15.82 15.55
CA PHE A 169 -20.67 14.55 14.97
C PHE A 169 -22.19 14.37 15.09
N SER A 170 -22.80 13.67 14.14
CA SER A 170 -24.17 13.19 14.21
C SER A 170 -24.13 11.71 14.53
N ILE A 171 -24.88 11.30 15.55
CA ILE A 171 -24.89 9.92 16.06
C ILE A 171 -26.29 9.36 15.87
N GLU A 172 -26.41 8.32 15.04
CA GLU A 172 -27.68 7.71 14.67
C GLU A 172 -27.57 6.18 14.68
N ASN A 173 -28.67 5.47 14.87
CA ASN A 173 -28.68 4.01 14.73
C ASN A 173 -28.76 3.63 13.25
N MET A 174 -28.68 2.32 12.95
CA MET A 174 -28.82 1.81 11.58
C MET A 174 -30.19 2.12 10.93
N ASN A 175 -31.24 2.35 11.74
CA ASN A 175 -32.56 2.79 11.28
C ASN A 175 -32.64 4.30 11.00
N GLY A 176 -31.58 5.08 11.19
CA GLY A 176 -31.58 6.54 10.99
C GLY A 176 -32.22 7.34 12.10
N GLU A 177 -32.54 6.71 13.22
CA GLU A 177 -33.03 7.42 14.40
C GLU A 177 -31.84 8.03 15.15
N PRO A 178 -31.91 9.31 15.55
CA PRO A 178 -30.86 9.92 16.34
C PRO A 178 -30.76 9.25 17.72
N LEU A 179 -29.54 8.98 18.17
CA LEU A 179 -29.28 8.53 19.53
C LEU A 179 -29.41 9.72 20.48
N LYS A 180 -30.51 9.82 21.23
CA LYS A 180 -30.83 11.01 22.04
C LYS A 180 -30.31 10.89 23.46
N LYS A 181 -29.56 11.89 23.93
CA LYS A 181 -29.01 11.95 25.30
C LYS A 181 -28.15 10.73 25.67
N ASP A 182 -27.64 10.02 24.68
CA ASP A 182 -26.82 8.83 24.86
C ASP A 182 -25.44 9.19 25.38
N LYS A 183 -24.91 8.37 26.27
CA LYS A 183 -23.62 8.62 26.94
C LYS A 183 -22.49 8.00 26.14
N LEU A 184 -21.63 8.85 25.60
CA LEU A 184 -20.43 8.46 24.86
C LEU A 184 -19.18 8.89 25.63
N GLU A 185 -18.04 8.36 25.23
CA GLU A 185 -16.73 8.77 25.70
C GLU A 185 -15.84 9.03 24.48
N TYR A 186 -15.09 10.13 24.51
CA TYR A 186 -14.04 10.38 23.53
C TYR A 186 -12.68 10.40 24.19
N GLN A 187 -11.68 10.00 23.42
CA GLN A 187 -10.28 10.06 23.78
C GLN A 187 -9.49 10.72 22.65
N LEU A 188 -8.53 11.57 23.03
CA LEU A 188 -7.63 12.24 22.10
C LEU A 188 -6.21 11.83 22.43
N TYR A 189 -5.49 11.30 21.45
CA TYR A 189 -4.13 10.80 21.60
C TYR A 189 -3.15 11.57 20.73
N ALA A 190 -1.99 11.91 21.29
CA ALA A 190 -0.81 12.30 20.53
C ALA A 190 0.12 11.10 20.46
N GLN A 191 0.12 10.40 19.32
CA GLN A 191 0.75 9.08 19.21
C GLN A 191 0.14 8.13 20.27
N ASP A 192 0.91 7.72 21.27
CA ASP A 192 0.46 6.85 22.37
C ASP A 192 0.08 7.61 23.65
N GLU A 193 0.31 8.93 23.70
CA GLU A 193 0.00 9.75 24.87
C GLU A 193 -1.47 10.20 24.86
N LEU A 194 -2.24 9.82 25.89
CA LEU A 194 -3.59 10.31 26.10
C LEU A 194 -3.57 11.79 26.52
N ILE A 195 -4.06 12.67 25.65
CA ILE A 195 -4.12 14.12 25.87
C ILE A 195 -5.38 14.53 26.62
N GLN A 196 -6.52 13.98 26.21
CA GLN A 196 -7.81 14.29 26.81
C GLN A 196 -8.73 13.08 26.74
N LYS A 197 -9.55 12.92 27.77
CA LYS A 197 -10.59 11.89 27.86
C LYS A 197 -11.79 12.49 28.57
N ASP A 198 -12.94 12.47 27.93
CA ASP A 198 -14.16 13.06 28.50
C ASP A 198 -15.41 12.25 28.15
N LYS A 199 -16.37 12.30 29.07
CA LYS A 199 -17.70 11.72 28.89
C LYS A 199 -18.64 12.78 28.37
N VAL A 200 -19.28 12.49 27.26
CA VAL A 200 -20.12 13.42 26.52
C VAL A 200 -21.49 12.80 26.27
N LYS A 201 -22.45 13.65 25.88
CA LYS A 201 -23.78 13.20 25.50
C LYS A 201 -24.22 13.87 24.22
N THR A 202 -24.98 13.13 23.43
CA THR A 202 -25.72 13.69 22.30
C THR A 202 -26.89 14.55 22.77
N ASP A 203 -27.34 15.48 21.94
CA ASP A 203 -28.55 16.27 22.17
C ASP A 203 -29.84 15.53 21.72
N GLU A 204 -30.97 16.25 21.66
CA GLU A 204 -32.26 15.70 21.21
C GLU A 204 -32.31 15.35 19.72
N ALA A 205 -31.39 15.91 18.92
CA ALA A 205 -31.25 15.66 17.50
C ALA A 205 -30.14 14.64 17.18
N GLY A 206 -29.50 14.06 18.21
CA GLY A 206 -28.37 13.13 18.03
C GLY A 206 -27.05 13.83 17.67
N LEU A 207 -26.97 15.16 17.81
CA LEU A 207 -25.74 15.91 17.58
C LEU A 207 -24.84 15.83 18.82
N LEU A 208 -23.56 15.56 18.58
CA LEU A 208 -22.50 15.52 19.56
C LEU A 208 -21.49 16.62 19.24
N GLN A 209 -21.29 17.57 20.16
CA GLN A 209 -20.24 18.59 20.04
C GLN A 209 -19.15 18.30 21.07
N LEU A 210 -17.92 18.13 20.62
CA LEU A 210 -16.75 17.91 21.47
C LEU A 210 -16.02 19.23 21.71
N ALA A 211 -15.58 19.45 22.96
CA ALA A 211 -14.78 20.60 23.35
C ALA A 211 -13.35 20.14 23.69
N ILE A 212 -12.43 20.34 22.76
CA ILE A 212 -11.06 19.85 22.84
C ILE A 212 -10.18 20.94 23.46
N ASN A 213 -9.65 20.67 24.65
CA ASN A 213 -8.70 21.52 25.34
C ASN A 213 -7.29 20.97 25.13
N LEU A 214 -6.53 21.59 24.24
CA LEU A 214 -5.22 21.12 23.87
C LEU A 214 -4.13 21.83 24.70
N PRO A 215 -3.27 21.12 25.46
CA PRO A 215 -2.16 21.74 26.18
C PRO A 215 -1.31 22.65 25.29
N ASN A 216 -0.85 23.78 25.84
CA ASN A 216 -0.02 24.73 25.12
C ASN A 216 1.43 24.20 24.98
N ARG A 217 1.63 23.30 24.03
CA ARG A 217 2.94 22.73 23.66
C ARG A 217 2.97 22.39 22.17
N SER A 218 4.15 22.07 21.65
CA SER A 218 4.31 21.60 20.28
C SER A 218 3.92 20.13 20.15
N TYR A 219 3.27 19.80 19.05
CA TYR A 219 2.90 18.44 18.64
C TYR A 219 3.56 18.10 17.32
N ASP A 220 4.18 16.93 17.25
CA ASP A 220 4.99 16.51 16.10
C ASP A 220 4.15 16.05 14.90
N GLY A 221 2.89 15.67 15.12
CA GLY A 221 1.97 15.13 14.12
C GLY A 221 0.50 15.36 14.52
N PRO A 222 -0.46 14.94 13.68
CA PRO A 222 -1.88 15.06 13.98
C PRO A 222 -2.27 14.18 15.19
N LEU A 223 -3.41 14.47 15.80
CA LEU A 223 -3.92 13.73 16.96
C LEU A 223 -4.99 12.73 16.56
N LYS A 224 -4.95 11.53 17.14
CA LYS A 224 -6.00 10.53 16.94
C LYS A 224 -7.15 10.81 17.90
N LEU A 225 -8.33 11.11 17.36
CA LEU A 225 -9.58 11.15 18.11
C LEU A 225 -10.28 9.80 17.97
N SER A 226 -10.69 9.21 19.09
CA SER A 226 -11.47 7.98 19.13
C SER A 226 -12.77 8.22 19.90
N LEU A 227 -13.89 7.78 19.32
CA LEU A 227 -15.21 7.78 19.95
C LEU A 227 -15.57 6.36 20.38
N SER A 228 -16.17 6.24 21.55
CA SER A 228 -16.57 4.94 22.11
C SER A 228 -17.85 5.05 22.93
N GLU A 229 -18.49 3.90 23.10
CA GLU A 229 -19.65 3.73 23.97
C GLU A 229 -19.41 2.54 24.91
N LYS A 230 -20.06 2.53 26.08
CA LYS A 230 -19.95 1.45 27.08
C LYS A 230 -20.18 0.03 26.55
N ARG A 231 -21.00 -0.12 25.50
CA ARG A 231 -21.33 -1.41 24.90
C ARG A 231 -20.38 -1.80 23.76
N GLY A 232 -19.46 -0.93 23.36
CA GLY A 232 -18.51 -1.18 22.27
C GLY A 232 -19.12 -1.15 20.86
N ARG A 233 -20.26 -0.46 20.68
CA ARG A 233 -21.00 -0.42 19.40
C ARG A 233 -20.55 0.70 18.44
N ILE A 234 -19.55 1.49 18.84
CA ILE A 234 -18.93 2.53 18.03
C ILE A 234 -17.48 2.11 17.81
N ASN A 235 -17.07 2.10 16.54
CA ASN A 235 -15.68 1.89 16.15
C ASN A 235 -15.22 3.04 15.24
N TYR A 236 -15.26 4.25 15.80
CA TYR A 236 -14.94 5.47 15.07
C TYR A 236 -13.64 6.07 15.60
N SER A 237 -12.67 6.27 14.71
CA SER A 237 -11.59 7.24 14.93
C SER A 237 -11.37 8.15 13.73
N CYS A 238 -10.64 9.24 13.95
CA CYS A 238 -10.14 10.09 12.89
C CYS A 238 -8.87 10.80 13.36
N LEU A 239 -8.08 11.31 12.41
CA LEU A 239 -6.93 12.16 12.71
C LEU A 239 -7.33 13.62 12.61
N LEU A 240 -7.01 14.40 13.64
CA LEU A 240 -7.24 15.83 13.73
C LEU A 240 -5.92 16.57 13.54
N PRO A 241 -5.80 17.43 12.51
CA PRO A 241 -4.56 18.15 12.30
C PRO A 241 -4.31 19.18 13.42
N VAL A 242 -3.05 19.44 13.76
CA VAL A 242 -2.61 20.39 14.77
C VAL A 242 -1.72 21.47 14.16
N GLN A 243 -1.90 22.72 14.57
CA GLN A 243 -1.17 23.86 14.04
C GLN A 243 0.35 23.69 14.07
N THR A 244 0.88 23.06 15.12
CA THR A 244 2.33 22.91 15.38
C THR A 244 2.96 21.68 14.73
N GLU A 245 2.21 20.91 13.94
CA GLU A 245 2.73 19.71 13.26
C GLU A 245 4.06 19.99 12.56
N LYS A 246 5.02 19.05 12.70
CA LYS A 246 6.25 19.11 11.93
C LYS A 246 5.95 18.76 10.48
N ILE A 247 6.33 19.66 9.59
CA ILE A 247 6.15 19.49 8.15
C ILE A 247 7.47 19.03 7.56
N GLU A 248 7.39 17.98 6.76
CA GLU A 248 8.47 17.50 5.92
C GLU A 248 8.28 18.07 4.53
N LEU A 249 9.37 18.59 3.95
CA LEU A 249 9.33 19.30 2.68
C LEU A 249 10.53 18.90 1.82
N ASN A 250 10.27 18.53 0.57
CA ASN A 250 11.31 18.23 -0.40
C ASN A 250 11.30 19.29 -1.51
N PHE A 251 12.49 19.82 -1.83
CA PHE A 251 12.67 20.78 -2.91
C PHE A 251 12.93 20.06 -4.24
N LEU A 252 12.07 20.29 -5.22
CA LEU A 252 12.08 19.67 -6.54
C LEU A 252 12.14 20.77 -7.62
N PRO A 253 13.35 21.21 -8.04
CA PRO A 253 13.48 22.18 -9.11
C PRO A 253 13.16 21.54 -10.46
N GLU A 254 12.58 22.31 -11.39
CA GLU A 254 12.32 21.82 -12.74
C GLU A 254 13.62 21.32 -13.39
N GLY A 255 13.61 20.10 -13.93
CA GLY A 255 14.78 19.49 -14.55
C GLY A 255 15.73 18.80 -13.57
N GLY A 256 15.40 18.74 -12.27
CA GLY A 256 16.08 17.95 -11.24
C GLY A 256 17.29 18.62 -10.57
N LYS A 257 17.72 19.80 -11.04
CA LYS A 257 18.85 20.55 -10.46
C LYS A 257 18.53 22.05 -10.38
N THR A 258 19.08 22.71 -9.36
CA THR A 258 18.99 24.17 -9.23
C THR A 258 20.02 24.86 -10.13
N ILE A 259 19.56 25.54 -11.18
CA ILE A 259 20.43 26.19 -12.15
C ILE A 259 20.62 27.67 -11.80
N ALA A 260 21.88 28.08 -11.67
CA ALA A 260 22.24 29.44 -11.29
C ALA A 260 21.89 30.47 -12.37
N GLY A 261 21.32 31.60 -11.96
CA GLY A 261 21.11 32.76 -12.82
C GLY A 261 19.96 32.63 -13.82
N VAL A 262 19.19 31.54 -13.78
CA VAL A 262 18.04 31.29 -14.64
C VAL A 262 16.76 31.30 -13.79
N SER A 263 15.71 31.97 -14.28
CA SER A 263 14.39 31.92 -13.64
C SER A 263 13.76 30.56 -13.93
N GLN A 264 13.57 29.73 -12.90
CA GLN A 264 13.10 28.36 -13.04
C GLN A 264 11.92 28.05 -12.12
N PRO A 265 10.89 27.34 -12.62
CA PRO A 265 9.89 26.72 -11.77
C PRO A 265 10.56 25.85 -10.71
N SER A 266 10.19 26.09 -9.47
CA SER A 266 10.74 25.48 -8.28
C SER A 266 9.59 24.99 -7.44
N SER A 267 9.47 23.68 -7.36
CA SER A 267 8.34 23.02 -6.73
C SER A 267 8.75 22.33 -5.44
N PHE A 268 7.76 22.05 -4.61
CA PHE A 268 7.94 21.55 -3.27
C PHE A 268 6.88 20.50 -2.99
N THR A 269 7.30 19.32 -2.53
CA THR A 269 6.37 18.36 -1.94
C THR A 269 6.33 18.52 -0.44
N THR A 270 5.13 18.47 0.16
CA THR A 270 4.91 18.82 1.57
C THR A 270 4.00 17.86 2.27
N HIS A 271 4.52 17.19 3.30
CA HIS A 271 3.81 16.16 4.05
C HIS A 271 3.95 16.40 5.55
N ASN A 272 3.01 15.89 6.36
CA ASN A 272 3.24 15.79 7.80
C ASN A 272 4.05 14.52 8.13
N LYS A 273 4.36 14.30 9.41
CA LYS A 273 5.07 13.09 9.86
C LYS A 273 4.38 11.76 9.56
N LEU A 274 3.08 11.76 9.28
CA LEU A 274 2.34 10.58 8.84
C LEU A 274 2.33 10.42 7.31
N GLN A 275 3.17 11.17 6.59
CA GLN A 275 3.25 11.22 5.13
C GLN A 275 1.93 11.66 4.46
N GLN A 276 1.02 12.28 5.22
CA GLN A 276 -0.19 12.87 4.65
C GLN A 276 0.20 14.17 3.95
N PRO A 277 -0.16 14.35 2.67
CA PRO A 277 0.11 15.59 1.97
C PRO A 277 -0.72 16.74 2.58
N VAL A 278 -0.06 17.88 2.78
CA VAL A 278 -0.65 19.05 3.43
C VAL A 278 -0.44 20.31 2.59
N SER A 279 -1.35 21.27 2.74
CA SER A 279 -1.21 22.60 2.13
C SER A 279 -0.44 23.52 3.05
N VAL A 280 0.69 24.05 2.58
CA VAL A 280 1.50 25.04 3.29
C VAL A 280 1.83 26.22 2.38
N ASP A 281 1.90 27.39 2.99
CA ASP A 281 2.29 28.65 2.35
C ASP A 281 3.51 29.18 3.08
N GLY A 282 4.35 29.94 2.39
CA GLY A 282 5.55 30.51 3.02
C GLY A 282 6.18 31.66 2.25
N GLU A 283 7.22 32.22 2.87
CA GLU A 283 8.04 33.28 2.32
C GLU A 283 9.50 32.80 2.22
N ILE A 284 10.13 33.07 1.09
CA ILE A 284 11.54 32.75 0.85
C ILE A 284 12.35 34.00 1.15
N MET A 285 13.36 33.86 1.99
CA MET A 285 14.24 34.93 2.47
C MET A 285 15.66 34.72 1.93
N ASP A 286 16.34 35.82 1.59
CA ASP A 286 17.76 35.80 1.25
C ASP A 286 18.67 35.82 2.50
N SER A 287 19.99 35.85 2.30
CA SER A 287 20.94 35.86 3.41
C SER A 287 20.93 37.15 4.25
N ASN A 288 20.33 38.23 3.74
CA ASN A 288 20.17 39.50 4.45
C ASN A 288 18.84 39.56 5.25
N GLY A 289 18.02 38.51 5.17
CA GLY A 289 16.69 38.50 5.76
C GLY A 289 15.68 39.35 4.97
N GLN A 290 15.93 39.62 3.70
CA GLN A 290 14.97 40.28 2.81
C GLN A 290 14.10 39.24 2.11
N LYS A 291 12.80 39.53 1.97
CA LYS A 291 11.87 38.70 1.20
C LYS A 291 12.30 38.63 -0.27
N PHE A 292 12.61 37.41 -0.70
CA PHE A 292 13.02 37.05 -2.06
C PHE A 292 11.84 36.55 -2.91
N GLY A 293 10.87 35.86 -2.29
CA GLY A 293 9.70 35.35 -2.99
C GLY A 293 8.65 34.74 -2.07
N ASP A 294 7.54 34.32 -2.67
CA ASP A 294 6.45 33.64 -1.99
C ASP A 294 6.37 32.17 -2.46
N LEU A 295 5.99 31.28 -1.55
CA LEU A 295 5.58 29.93 -1.84
C LEU A 295 4.08 29.79 -1.59
N LYS A 296 3.36 29.27 -2.58
CA LYS A 296 1.92 29.02 -2.50
C LYS A 296 1.59 27.56 -2.76
N SER A 297 0.70 27.00 -1.94
CA SER A 297 0.13 25.68 -2.18
C SER A 297 -0.80 25.72 -3.40
N ILE A 298 -0.65 24.75 -4.29
CA ILE A 298 -1.54 24.52 -5.43
C ILE A 298 -2.65 23.54 -5.05
N THR A 299 -2.25 22.44 -4.40
CA THR A 299 -3.09 21.37 -3.87
C THR A 299 -2.37 20.80 -2.63
N PRO A 300 -3.05 20.11 -1.69
CA PRO A 300 -2.35 19.47 -0.60
C PRO A 300 -1.21 18.58 -1.11
N GLY A 301 -0.02 18.71 -0.51
CA GLY A 301 1.17 17.98 -0.95
C GLY A 301 2.03 18.72 -1.95
N PHE A 302 1.53 19.73 -2.66
CA PHE A 302 2.25 20.37 -3.75
C PHE A 302 2.18 21.89 -3.68
N SER A 303 3.35 22.52 -3.68
CA SER A 303 3.51 23.96 -3.75
C SER A 303 4.50 24.33 -4.84
N MET A 304 4.34 25.48 -5.48
CA MET A 304 5.26 25.90 -6.52
C MET A 304 5.44 27.42 -6.57
N THR A 305 6.61 27.83 -7.02
CA THR A 305 6.96 29.22 -7.28
C THR A 305 8.03 29.29 -8.37
N SER A 306 8.39 30.49 -8.83
CA SER A 306 9.46 30.68 -9.82
C SER A 306 10.62 31.42 -9.17
N LEU A 307 11.82 30.82 -9.20
CA LEU A 307 12.99 31.33 -8.49
C LEU A 307 14.15 31.52 -9.46
N LYS A 308 14.89 32.62 -9.28
CA LYS A 308 16.15 32.90 -9.97
C LYS A 308 17.29 32.94 -8.96
N LEU A 309 17.73 31.76 -8.52
CA LEU A 309 18.73 31.62 -7.47
C LEU A 309 20.14 31.90 -7.99
N ASP A 310 20.99 32.50 -7.15
CA ASP A 310 22.41 32.73 -7.45
C ASP A 310 23.34 31.78 -6.68
N THR A 311 24.62 31.77 -7.04
CA THR A 311 25.64 30.87 -6.47
C THR A 311 26.20 31.34 -5.13
N THR A 312 25.96 32.60 -4.75
CA THR A 312 26.62 33.27 -3.61
C THR A 312 25.70 33.38 -2.39
N GLN A 313 24.40 33.49 -2.63
CA GLN A 313 23.37 33.66 -1.62
C GLN A 313 22.91 32.30 -1.09
N LYS A 314 22.47 32.31 0.16
CA LYS A 314 21.75 31.20 0.77
C LYS A 314 20.31 31.65 0.97
N TYR A 315 19.37 30.77 0.65
CA TYR A 315 17.96 31.07 0.75
C TYR A 315 17.30 30.15 1.76
N THR A 316 16.38 30.71 2.54
CA THR A 316 15.61 29.98 3.55
C THR A 316 14.13 30.20 3.31
N LEU A 317 13.37 29.13 3.22
CA LEU A 317 11.91 29.16 3.21
C LEU A 317 11.40 29.21 4.65
N HIS A 318 10.50 30.13 4.94
CA HIS A 318 9.79 30.27 6.21
C HIS A 318 8.30 29.98 5.98
N LEU A 319 7.74 28.98 6.66
CA LEU A 319 6.31 28.72 6.55
C LEU A 319 5.49 29.78 7.29
N THR A 320 4.48 30.32 6.60
CA THR A 320 3.55 31.34 7.09
C THR A 320 2.11 30.84 7.15
N SER A 321 1.81 29.65 6.63
CA SER A 321 0.53 28.98 6.84
C SER A 321 0.28 28.74 8.33
N LYS A 322 -1.00 28.67 8.72
CA LYS A 322 -1.36 28.28 10.10
C LYS A 322 -0.68 26.98 10.49
N LEU A 323 -0.86 25.95 9.67
CA LEU A 323 -0.18 24.67 9.81
C LEU A 323 1.32 24.86 9.56
N GLY A 324 2.14 24.38 10.50
CA GLY A 324 3.59 24.41 10.41
C GLY A 324 4.23 25.80 10.57
N ASN A 325 3.46 26.80 11.02
CA ASN A 325 3.90 28.19 11.14
C ASN A 325 5.27 28.31 11.85
N GLY A 326 6.18 29.08 11.25
CA GLY A 326 7.51 29.37 11.80
C GLY A 326 8.57 28.29 11.53
N GLN A 327 8.22 27.15 10.90
CA GLN A 327 9.23 26.20 10.43
C GLN A 327 10.03 26.79 9.28
N THR A 328 11.32 26.43 9.23
CA THR A 328 12.27 26.96 8.26
C THR A 328 13.03 25.86 7.53
N PHE A 329 13.19 26.00 6.22
CA PHE A 329 13.86 25.03 5.35
C PHE A 329 14.95 25.70 4.52
N LYS A 330 16.16 25.15 4.50
CA LYS A 330 17.24 25.64 3.66
C LYS A 330 17.02 25.18 2.22
N LEU A 331 17.07 26.10 1.27
CA LEU A 331 17.01 25.74 -0.15
C LEU A 331 18.39 25.28 -0.66
N PRO A 332 18.45 24.33 -1.61
CA PRO A 332 19.71 23.90 -2.20
C PRO A 332 20.46 25.02 -2.92
N GLN A 333 21.79 24.94 -2.93
CA GLN A 333 22.62 25.90 -3.67
C GLN A 333 22.45 25.74 -5.18
N ALA A 334 22.42 26.88 -5.88
CA ALA A 334 22.39 26.91 -7.32
C ALA A 334 23.77 26.63 -7.92
N ASN A 335 23.82 25.85 -8.99
CA ASN A 335 25.05 25.48 -9.69
C ASN A 335 24.98 25.84 -11.16
N ALA A 336 26.13 25.89 -11.83
CA ALA A 336 26.16 25.95 -13.28
C ALA A 336 25.59 24.65 -13.87
N GLY A 337 24.82 24.78 -14.94
CA GLY A 337 24.20 23.66 -15.65
C GLY A 337 23.26 24.15 -16.74
N LEU A 338 22.21 23.37 -16.99
CA LEU A 338 21.25 23.59 -18.05
C LEU A 338 19.85 23.30 -17.53
N LEU A 339 18.94 24.27 -17.71
CA LEU A 339 17.53 24.12 -17.39
C LEU A 339 16.79 23.59 -18.62
N MET A 340 16.01 22.53 -18.43
CA MET A 340 14.97 22.11 -19.37
C MET A 340 13.61 22.51 -18.81
N SER A 341 12.80 23.19 -19.62
CA SER A 341 11.41 23.49 -19.28
C SER A 341 10.45 23.11 -20.39
N ILE A 342 9.23 22.71 -20.03
CA ILE A 342 8.16 22.36 -20.97
C ILE A 342 7.04 23.39 -20.84
N PRO A 343 7.14 24.56 -21.50
CA PRO A 343 6.12 25.62 -21.40
C PRO A 343 4.74 25.21 -21.93
N ARG A 344 4.66 24.27 -22.88
CA ARG A 344 3.38 23.79 -23.43
C ARG A 344 3.52 22.46 -24.17
N THR A 345 2.42 21.71 -24.17
CA THR A 345 2.18 20.62 -25.13
C THR A 345 1.03 21.03 -26.06
N SER A 346 1.11 20.62 -27.33
CA SER A 346 -0.01 20.69 -28.28
C SER A 346 -0.33 19.30 -28.80
N THR A 347 -1.28 19.15 -29.72
CA THR A 347 -1.63 17.84 -30.30
C THR A 347 -0.41 17.11 -30.88
N ASP A 348 0.40 17.81 -31.68
CA ASP A 348 1.49 17.16 -32.44
C ASP A 348 2.88 17.28 -31.79
N PHE A 349 3.07 18.22 -30.86
CA PHE A 349 4.40 18.60 -30.37
C PHE A 349 4.46 18.84 -28.87
N ILE A 350 5.60 18.46 -28.30
CA ILE A 350 6.08 18.94 -26.99
C ILE A 350 7.03 20.11 -27.27
N HIS A 351 6.74 21.27 -26.69
CA HIS A 351 7.60 22.44 -26.82
C HIS A 351 8.53 22.52 -25.63
N THR A 352 9.82 22.32 -25.87
CA THR A 352 10.85 22.26 -24.83
C THR A 352 11.80 23.44 -24.99
N ASN A 353 12.04 24.20 -23.92
CA ASN A 353 13.11 25.18 -23.87
C ASN A 353 14.32 24.59 -23.16
N ILE A 354 15.49 24.83 -23.71
CA ILE A 354 16.80 24.44 -23.19
C ILE A 354 17.56 25.73 -22.90
N THR A 355 17.87 25.98 -21.62
CA THR A 355 18.50 27.23 -21.18
C THR A 355 19.78 26.92 -20.40
N PRO A 356 20.96 27.00 -21.03
CA PRO A 356 22.23 26.86 -20.32
C PRO A 356 22.49 28.10 -19.44
N SER A 357 23.05 27.87 -18.25
CA SER A 357 23.47 28.94 -17.33
C SER A 357 24.65 29.78 -17.86
N LYS A 358 25.39 29.25 -18.84
CA LYS A 358 26.51 29.92 -19.53
C LYS A 358 26.40 29.68 -21.03
N GLU A 359 26.55 30.73 -21.80
CA GLU A 359 26.60 30.63 -23.26
C GLU A 359 27.93 30.03 -23.69
N LYS A 360 27.90 28.77 -24.09
CA LYS A 360 29.03 28.01 -24.61
C LYS A 360 28.50 27.00 -25.61
N GLU A 361 29.12 26.96 -26.78
CA GLU A 361 28.82 25.95 -27.79
C GLU A 361 29.11 24.54 -27.24
N GLN A 362 28.09 23.69 -27.29
CA GLN A 362 28.14 22.31 -26.82
C GLN A 362 27.15 21.46 -27.60
N THR A 363 27.52 20.19 -27.82
CA THR A 363 26.64 19.20 -28.42
C THR A 363 25.79 18.55 -27.35
N LEU A 364 24.47 18.54 -27.57
CA LEU A 364 23.50 17.95 -26.68
C LEU A 364 22.69 16.88 -27.41
N PHE A 365 22.26 15.90 -26.63
CA PHE A 365 21.34 14.85 -27.05
C PHE A 365 20.06 14.96 -26.24
N VAL A 366 18.93 15.15 -26.91
CA VAL A 366 17.60 15.06 -26.29
C VAL A 366 17.07 13.67 -26.56
N VAL A 367 16.83 12.91 -25.50
CA VAL A 367 16.34 11.53 -25.54
C VAL A 367 14.96 11.50 -24.88
N VAL A 368 13.99 10.87 -25.53
CA VAL A 368 12.70 10.54 -24.94
C VAL A 368 12.61 9.03 -24.81
N ASN A 369 12.37 8.55 -23.60
CA ASN A 369 12.20 7.12 -23.31
C ASN A 369 10.95 6.85 -22.49
N LYS A 370 10.43 5.63 -22.62
CA LYS A 370 9.40 5.04 -21.76
C LYS A 370 9.89 3.66 -21.33
N GLY A 371 10.11 3.47 -20.03
CA GLY A 371 10.87 2.32 -19.55
C GLY A 371 12.23 2.21 -20.27
N ALA A 372 12.52 1.01 -20.79
CA ALA A 372 13.74 0.71 -21.55
C ALA A 372 13.73 1.20 -23.01
N GLU A 373 12.57 1.57 -23.55
CA GLU A 373 12.42 1.93 -24.95
C GLU A 373 12.77 3.40 -25.17
N ILE A 374 13.78 3.68 -26.00
CA ILE A 374 14.05 5.01 -26.53
C ILE A 374 13.12 5.24 -27.73
N ILE A 375 12.16 6.14 -27.57
CA ILE A 375 11.11 6.42 -28.56
C ILE A 375 11.55 7.53 -29.52
N TRP A 376 12.37 8.47 -29.05
CA TRP A 376 12.86 9.57 -29.88
C TRP A 376 14.21 10.07 -29.40
N VAL A 377 15.04 10.48 -30.36
CA VAL A 377 16.34 11.10 -30.10
C VAL A 377 16.62 12.23 -31.09
N SER A 378 17.27 13.29 -30.62
CA SER A 378 17.83 14.33 -31.47
C SER A 378 19.17 14.80 -30.93
N GLU A 379 20.14 14.88 -31.82
CA GLU A 379 21.42 15.57 -31.61
C GLU A 379 21.27 17.04 -32.05
N MET A 380 21.89 17.97 -31.29
CA MET A 380 21.90 19.39 -31.64
C MET A 380 23.11 20.12 -31.06
N GLN A 381 23.57 21.16 -31.76
CA GLN A 381 24.53 22.12 -31.21
C GLN A 381 23.77 23.27 -30.53
N VAL A 382 24.17 23.60 -29.30
CA VAL A 382 23.55 24.65 -28.50
C VAL A 382 24.62 25.59 -28.00
N SER A 383 24.46 26.89 -28.24
CA SER A 383 25.35 27.95 -27.70
C SER A 383 24.66 28.86 -26.70
N GLY A 384 23.32 28.87 -26.65
CA GLY A 384 22.50 29.69 -25.77
C GLY A 384 21.06 29.16 -25.63
N PRO A 385 20.13 29.95 -25.10
CA PRO A 385 18.73 29.54 -24.94
C PRO A 385 18.13 29.09 -26.27
N THR A 386 17.68 27.84 -26.32
CA THR A 386 17.21 27.17 -27.55
C THR A 386 15.85 26.53 -27.32
N ARG A 387 14.98 26.57 -28.33
CA ARG A 387 13.68 25.88 -28.30
C ARG A 387 13.69 24.67 -29.23
N VAL A 388 13.31 23.53 -28.70
CA VAL A 388 13.15 22.26 -29.41
C VAL A 388 11.67 21.95 -29.53
N LYS A 389 11.24 21.46 -30.71
CA LYS A 389 9.91 20.89 -30.91
C LYS A 389 10.08 19.38 -31.07
N ILE A 390 9.56 18.63 -30.12
CA ILE A 390 9.63 17.16 -30.15
C ILE A 390 8.31 16.67 -30.72
N PRO A 391 8.29 15.99 -31.88
CA PRO A 391 7.08 15.41 -32.44
C PRO A 391 6.59 14.29 -31.52
N LYS A 392 5.31 14.32 -31.11
CA LYS A 392 4.75 13.34 -30.18
C LYS A 392 3.66 12.44 -30.75
N ALA A 393 3.35 12.55 -32.04
CA ALA A 393 2.26 11.81 -32.69
C ALA A 393 2.39 10.27 -32.50
N ASP A 394 3.61 9.76 -32.60
CA ASP A 394 3.89 8.32 -32.49
C ASP A 394 4.22 7.88 -31.05
N PHE A 395 4.24 8.79 -30.08
CA PHE A 395 4.63 8.45 -28.71
C PHE A 395 3.53 7.62 -28.03
N PRO A 396 3.86 6.59 -27.25
CA PRO A 396 2.87 5.86 -26.45
C PRO A 396 2.18 6.77 -25.42
N GLY A 397 0.99 6.36 -24.96
CA GLY A 397 0.27 7.07 -23.91
C GLY A 397 0.94 6.90 -22.53
N GLY A 398 0.53 7.74 -21.58
CA GLY A 398 1.02 7.68 -20.19
C GLY A 398 2.31 8.47 -19.98
N LEU A 399 3.10 8.09 -18.97
CA LEU A 399 4.36 8.78 -18.65
C LEU A 399 5.46 8.44 -19.65
N SER A 400 6.24 9.47 -20.00
CA SER A 400 7.51 9.38 -20.70
C SER A 400 8.52 10.29 -20.01
N LEU A 401 9.80 9.98 -20.15
CA LEU A 401 10.88 10.78 -19.60
C LEU A 401 11.63 11.46 -20.74
N ILE A 402 11.72 12.79 -20.69
CA ILE A 402 12.60 13.57 -21.57
C ILE A 402 13.90 13.80 -20.80
N SER A 403 15.03 13.52 -21.42
CA SER A 403 16.35 13.64 -20.81
C SER A 403 17.33 14.32 -21.75
N ILE A 404 18.21 15.14 -21.21
CA ILE A 404 19.27 15.83 -21.96
C ILE A 404 20.62 15.29 -21.53
N PHE A 405 21.43 14.87 -22.50
CA PHE A 405 22.80 14.40 -22.28
C PHE A 405 23.80 15.28 -23.01
N ASN A 406 25.02 15.35 -22.48
CA ASN A 406 26.16 15.90 -23.20
C ASN A 406 26.85 14.82 -24.06
N GLN A 407 27.87 15.21 -24.82
CA GLN A 407 28.69 14.30 -25.64
C GLN A 407 29.40 13.20 -24.85
N GLN A 408 29.64 13.41 -23.56
CA GLN A 408 30.22 12.41 -22.65
C GLN A 408 29.18 11.43 -22.09
N GLY A 409 27.91 11.50 -22.52
CA GLY A 409 26.84 10.61 -22.04
C GLY A 409 26.34 10.95 -20.62
N GLN A 410 26.70 12.12 -20.07
CA GLN A 410 26.25 12.52 -18.73
C GLN A 410 24.86 13.16 -18.81
N ALA A 411 23.94 12.70 -17.97
CA ALA A 411 22.61 13.29 -17.84
C ALA A 411 22.69 14.70 -17.18
N LEU A 412 22.27 15.71 -17.93
CA LEU A 412 22.27 17.12 -17.50
C LEU A 412 20.96 17.51 -16.84
N SER A 413 19.83 17.07 -17.40
CA SER A 413 18.48 17.38 -16.93
C SER A 413 17.49 16.31 -17.39
N SER A 414 16.45 16.05 -16.60
CA SER A 414 15.37 15.14 -16.96
C SER A 414 14.01 15.66 -16.48
N ARG A 415 12.94 15.31 -17.22
CA ARG A 415 11.58 15.79 -16.95
C ARG A 415 10.55 14.76 -17.40
N LEU A 416 9.68 14.38 -16.47
CA LEU A 416 8.51 13.56 -16.77
C LEU A 416 7.48 14.32 -17.59
N ILE A 417 6.85 13.65 -18.54
CA ILE A 417 5.73 14.17 -19.29
C ILE A 417 4.66 13.09 -19.40
N TYR A 418 3.42 13.47 -19.11
CA TYR A 418 2.23 12.70 -19.42
C TYR A 418 1.78 13.02 -20.84
N ILE A 419 1.55 11.96 -21.61
CA ILE A 419 1.05 12.02 -22.98
C ILE A 419 -0.33 11.39 -22.97
N GLU A 420 -1.34 12.22 -23.24
CA GLU A 420 -2.70 11.74 -23.35
C GLU A 420 -2.94 11.14 -24.73
N LYS A 421 -3.16 9.82 -24.80
CA LYS A 421 -3.67 9.15 -26.00
C LYS A 421 -5.17 8.91 -25.86
N MET A 422 -5.96 9.66 -26.63
CA MET A 422 -7.42 9.53 -26.69
C MET A 422 -7.84 8.27 -27.44
N ASN A 423 -7.57 7.09 -26.89
CA ASN A 423 -8.09 5.84 -27.45
C ASN A 423 -9.44 5.50 -26.82
N LYS A 424 -10.48 5.97 -27.53
CA LYS A 424 -11.89 5.65 -27.33
C LYS A 424 -12.17 4.18 -27.66
N SER A 425 -11.59 3.26 -26.91
CA SER A 425 -12.18 1.92 -26.77
C SER A 425 -13.36 2.08 -25.84
N THR A 426 -14.53 2.30 -26.40
CA THR A 426 -15.77 2.46 -25.64
C THR A 426 -16.44 1.10 -25.56
N ILE A 427 -16.33 0.43 -24.41
CA ILE A 427 -17.27 -0.63 -24.07
C ILE A 427 -18.61 -0.01 -23.64
N PHE A 428 -19.70 -0.76 -23.68
CA PHE A 428 -21.04 -0.33 -23.24
C PHE A 428 -21.69 -1.46 -22.48
N ILE A 429 -22.44 -1.10 -21.43
CA ILE A 429 -23.19 -2.03 -20.60
C ILE A 429 -24.68 -1.92 -20.93
N GLU A 430 -25.24 -2.96 -21.52
CA GLU A 430 -26.67 -3.14 -21.69
C GLU A 430 -27.21 -4.09 -20.62
N ALA A 431 -28.17 -3.58 -19.86
CA ALA A 431 -28.79 -4.24 -18.72
C ALA A 431 -30.09 -3.48 -18.40
N PRO A 432 -31.10 -4.15 -17.82
CA PRO A 432 -32.31 -3.48 -17.34
C PRO A 432 -32.01 -2.48 -16.22
N GLN A 433 -32.91 -1.51 -16.01
CA GLN A 433 -32.79 -0.56 -14.89
C GLN A 433 -33.23 -1.17 -13.55
N GLN A 434 -34.23 -2.06 -13.59
CA GLN A 434 -34.78 -2.74 -12.41
C GLN A 434 -35.00 -4.21 -12.70
N VAL A 435 -34.76 -5.08 -11.71
CA VAL A 435 -35.00 -6.53 -11.77
C VAL A 435 -35.56 -6.99 -10.44
N LYS A 436 -36.47 -7.98 -10.44
CA LYS A 436 -37.01 -8.51 -9.18
C LYS A 436 -36.05 -9.50 -8.53
N SER A 437 -36.06 -9.53 -7.21
CA SER A 437 -35.36 -10.48 -6.37
C SER A 437 -35.73 -11.93 -6.74
N GLY A 438 -34.72 -12.74 -7.05
CA GLY A 438 -34.88 -14.13 -7.50
C GLY A 438 -35.07 -14.31 -9.02
N ASP A 439 -35.25 -13.23 -9.79
CA ASP A 439 -35.30 -13.32 -11.26
C ASP A 439 -33.90 -13.42 -11.87
N VAL A 440 -33.85 -13.90 -13.11
CA VAL A 440 -32.66 -13.90 -13.97
C VAL A 440 -32.81 -12.79 -15.02
N PHE A 441 -31.74 -12.03 -15.27
CA PHE A 441 -31.72 -11.01 -16.31
C PHE A 441 -30.53 -11.17 -17.26
N LYS A 442 -30.68 -10.59 -18.45
CA LYS A 442 -29.63 -10.55 -19.46
C LYS A 442 -28.75 -9.31 -19.29
N LEU A 443 -27.44 -9.54 -19.20
CA LEU A 443 -26.39 -8.54 -19.26
C LEU A 443 -25.64 -8.69 -20.58
N THR A 444 -25.39 -7.58 -21.28
CA THR A 444 -24.60 -7.58 -22.51
C THR A 444 -23.53 -6.49 -22.45
N ILE A 445 -22.29 -6.88 -22.73
CA ILE A 445 -21.17 -5.96 -22.94
C ILE A 445 -20.95 -5.84 -24.45
N LYS A 446 -20.87 -4.61 -24.96
CA LYS A 446 -20.64 -4.34 -26.38
C LYS A 446 -19.45 -3.42 -26.58
N ASN A 447 -18.68 -3.65 -27.63
CA ASN A 447 -17.76 -2.69 -28.22
C ASN A 447 -18.24 -2.40 -29.65
N PRO A 448 -18.69 -1.17 -29.98
CA PRO A 448 -19.22 -0.83 -31.29
C PRO A 448 -18.14 -0.79 -32.39
N LYS A 449 -16.85 -0.86 -32.04
CA LYS A 449 -15.76 -1.06 -33.01
C LYS A 449 -15.50 -2.55 -33.19
N THR A 450 -15.77 -3.06 -34.38
CA THR A 450 -15.55 -4.45 -34.78
C THR A 450 -14.04 -4.79 -34.90
N ALA A 451 -13.65 -5.90 -34.26
CA ALA A 451 -12.55 -6.82 -34.58
C ALA A 451 -11.08 -6.36 -34.69
N SER A 452 -10.72 -5.07 -34.71
CA SER A 452 -9.31 -4.68 -35.01
C SER A 452 -8.45 -4.23 -33.83
N THR A 453 -8.98 -4.17 -32.60
CA THR A 453 -8.18 -3.84 -31.40
C THR A 453 -8.30 -4.99 -30.41
N GLU A 454 -7.19 -5.69 -30.18
CA GLU A 454 -7.06 -6.62 -29.07
C GLU A 454 -7.35 -5.87 -27.78
N LEU A 455 -8.46 -6.20 -27.13
CA LEU A 455 -8.76 -5.73 -25.78
C LEU A 455 -8.19 -6.75 -24.81
N THR A 456 -7.61 -6.27 -23.72
CA THR A 456 -7.34 -7.15 -22.58
C THR A 456 -8.64 -7.75 -22.04
N PRO A 457 -8.56 -8.87 -21.30
CA PRO A 457 -9.73 -9.45 -20.69
C PRO A 457 -10.49 -8.45 -19.80
N ILE A 458 -11.82 -8.44 -19.89
CA ILE A 458 -12.69 -7.54 -19.14
C ILE A 458 -13.05 -8.18 -17.80
N ASN A 459 -12.85 -7.45 -16.70
CA ASN A 459 -13.33 -7.81 -15.39
C ASN A 459 -14.77 -7.30 -15.21
N LEU A 460 -15.72 -8.22 -15.02
CA LEU A 460 -17.11 -7.90 -14.75
C LEU A 460 -17.46 -8.19 -13.30
N SER A 461 -18.03 -7.21 -12.60
CA SER A 461 -18.61 -7.39 -11.27
C SER A 461 -19.99 -6.75 -11.17
N ILE A 462 -20.85 -7.33 -10.33
CA ILE A 462 -22.12 -6.75 -9.92
C ILE A 462 -22.21 -6.89 -8.41
N SER A 463 -22.09 -5.76 -7.70
CA SER A 463 -22.08 -5.71 -6.24
C SER A 463 -22.93 -4.57 -5.69
N SER A 464 -23.33 -4.64 -4.42
CA SER A 464 -24.16 -3.63 -3.78
C SER A 464 -23.51 -2.24 -3.82
N ALA A 465 -24.26 -1.22 -4.23
CA ALA A 465 -23.78 0.16 -4.29
C ALA A 465 -23.75 0.84 -2.90
N ASP A 466 -24.50 0.32 -1.93
CA ASP A 466 -24.50 0.83 -0.55
C ASP A 466 -23.21 0.48 0.21
N GLU A 467 -22.47 -0.51 -0.28
CA GLU A 467 -21.13 -0.90 0.18
C GLU A 467 -20.01 -0.07 -0.48
N ARG A 468 -20.28 1.18 -0.91
CA ARG A 468 -19.30 2.01 -1.64
C ARG A 468 -19.29 3.51 -1.30
N LEU A 469 -20.32 4.06 -0.64
CA LEU A 469 -20.41 5.50 -0.40
C LEU A 469 -19.19 5.98 0.41
N ASP A 470 -18.29 6.68 -0.28
CA ASP A 470 -17.08 7.37 0.21
C ASP A 470 -15.85 6.53 0.60
N TRP A 471 -15.78 5.23 0.26
CA TRP A 471 -14.56 4.43 0.48
C TRP A 471 -13.51 4.64 -0.63
N PRO A 472 -12.27 5.04 -0.30
CA PRO A 472 -11.19 5.10 -1.28
C PRO A 472 -10.70 3.68 -1.59
N GLY A 473 -10.90 3.26 -2.83
CA GLY A 473 -10.47 1.94 -3.31
C GLY A 473 -10.80 1.74 -4.79
N GLN A 474 -11.02 2.82 -5.53
CA GLN A 474 -11.39 2.74 -6.93
C GLN A 474 -10.15 2.92 -7.78
N TRP A 475 -9.68 1.82 -8.37
CA TRP A 475 -8.66 1.87 -9.43
C TRP A 475 -9.12 2.85 -10.51
N THR A 476 -8.45 4.00 -10.55
CA THR A 476 -8.66 5.07 -11.53
C THR A 476 -7.42 5.21 -12.40
N GLN A 477 -7.57 5.90 -13.52
CA GLN A 477 -6.42 6.26 -14.35
C GLN A 477 -5.39 7.13 -13.58
N LEU A 478 -5.81 7.88 -12.55
CA LEU A 478 -4.90 8.59 -11.65
C LEU A 478 -4.11 7.64 -10.74
N GLU A 479 -4.73 6.56 -10.27
CA GLU A 479 -4.04 5.54 -9.46
C GLU A 479 -3.01 4.76 -10.29
N ALA A 480 -3.35 4.42 -11.54
CA ALA A 480 -2.41 3.84 -12.49
C ALA A 480 -1.22 4.79 -12.76
N LEU A 481 -1.48 6.09 -12.92
CA LEU A 481 -0.42 7.10 -13.04
C LEU A 481 0.45 7.17 -11.77
N ASN A 482 -0.17 7.19 -10.59
CA ASN A 482 0.52 7.27 -9.30
C ASN A 482 1.37 6.03 -9.00
N ALA A 483 1.09 4.87 -9.62
CA ALA A 483 1.92 3.68 -9.47
C ALA A 483 3.36 3.89 -9.98
N GLU A 484 3.56 4.79 -10.95
CA GLU A 484 4.86 5.13 -11.56
C GLU A 484 5.54 6.36 -10.93
N LEU A 485 4.84 7.09 -10.04
CA LEU A 485 5.32 8.35 -9.46
C LEU A 485 5.88 8.15 -8.05
N GLU A 486 6.94 8.89 -7.74
CA GLU A 486 7.53 8.90 -6.38
C GLU A 486 6.62 9.63 -5.38
N TYR A 487 5.97 10.72 -5.82
CA TYR A 487 5.06 11.52 -4.98
C TYR A 487 3.64 11.46 -5.54
N PRO A 488 2.74 10.60 -5.02
CA PRO A 488 1.40 10.45 -5.59
C PRO A 488 0.64 11.78 -5.68
N ILE A 489 0.03 12.04 -6.84
CA ILE A 489 -0.84 13.18 -7.08
C ILE A 489 -2.20 12.92 -6.44
N GLN A 490 -2.67 13.84 -5.61
CA GLN A 490 -4.01 13.75 -5.03
C GLN A 490 -5.10 14.13 -6.03
N ARG A 491 -6.26 13.49 -5.88
CA ARG A 491 -7.46 13.87 -6.63
C ARG A 491 -7.89 15.29 -6.23
N LEU A 492 -8.09 16.16 -7.22
CA LEU A 492 -8.57 17.52 -6.99
C LEU A 492 -10.05 17.48 -6.59
N GLN A 493 -10.42 18.27 -5.58
CA GLN A 493 -11.82 18.37 -5.16
C GLN A 493 -12.65 18.92 -6.33
N ASN A 494 -13.75 18.24 -6.66
CA ASN A 494 -14.71 18.53 -7.77
C ASN A 494 -14.40 17.91 -9.15
N GLU A 495 -13.37 17.09 -9.31
CA GLU A 495 -13.21 16.29 -10.52
C GLU A 495 -13.98 14.97 -10.37
N GLU A 496 -15.06 14.81 -11.15
CA GLU A 496 -15.67 13.50 -11.45
C GLU A 496 -14.59 12.55 -12.02
N ASN A 497 -14.85 11.24 -12.09
CA ASN A 497 -13.87 10.14 -12.29
C ASN A 497 -12.90 10.20 -13.50
N SER A 498 -12.75 11.33 -14.19
CA SER A 498 -11.75 11.62 -15.21
C SER A 498 -10.45 12.18 -14.63
N LEU A 499 -9.32 11.86 -15.28
CA LEU A 499 -8.07 12.57 -15.07
C LEU A 499 -8.20 14.08 -15.35
N PRO A 500 -7.40 14.93 -14.67
CA PRO A 500 -7.16 16.29 -15.13
C PRO A 500 -6.62 16.31 -16.57
N SER A 501 -6.73 17.45 -17.25
CA SER A 501 -6.18 17.61 -18.61
C SER A 501 -4.68 17.29 -18.68
N GLU A 502 -4.18 16.85 -19.85
CA GLU A 502 -2.73 16.59 -20.07
C GLU A 502 -1.85 17.75 -19.55
N ALA A 503 -2.26 19.00 -19.79
CA ALA A 503 -1.55 20.19 -19.34
C ALA A 503 -1.50 20.30 -17.81
N THR A 504 -2.58 19.96 -17.12
CA THR A 504 -2.66 20.01 -15.65
C THR A 504 -1.79 18.92 -15.01
N ILE A 505 -1.84 17.70 -15.55
CA ILE A 505 -0.96 16.61 -15.09
C ILE A 505 0.51 17.01 -15.33
N ASN A 506 0.84 17.50 -16.52
CA ASN A 506 2.19 17.94 -16.83
C ASN A 506 2.68 19.05 -15.90
N TYR A 507 1.81 19.98 -15.52
CA TYR A 507 2.15 21.00 -14.54
C TYR A 507 2.50 20.39 -13.17
N LEU A 508 1.71 19.43 -12.68
CA LEU A 508 1.96 18.74 -11.41
C LEU A 508 3.22 17.86 -11.44
N LEU A 509 3.56 17.29 -12.60
CA LEU A 509 4.78 16.48 -12.77
C LEU A 509 6.09 17.28 -12.61
N ILE A 510 6.05 18.63 -12.60
CA ILE A 510 7.23 19.44 -12.24
C ILE A 510 7.72 19.08 -10.83
N ALA A 511 6.77 18.78 -9.94
CA ALA A 511 6.98 18.41 -8.56
C ALA A 511 7.07 16.91 -8.33
N ASN A 512 7.51 16.16 -9.36
CA ASN A 512 7.51 14.71 -9.30
C ASN A 512 8.70 14.07 -10.00
N GLN A 513 8.90 12.80 -9.69
CA GLN A 513 9.95 11.97 -10.26
C GLN A 513 9.40 10.59 -10.60
N ALA A 514 10.08 9.91 -11.52
CA ALA A 514 9.81 8.52 -11.80
C ALA A 514 10.28 7.70 -10.60
N LYS A 515 9.40 6.85 -10.11
CA LYS A 515 9.68 5.93 -9.02
C LYS A 515 10.82 4.99 -9.38
N ASN A 516 11.72 4.75 -8.41
CA ASN A 516 12.85 3.83 -8.51
C ASN A 516 13.77 4.03 -9.74
N PHE A 517 13.76 5.24 -10.33
CA PHE A 517 14.56 5.55 -11.51
C PHE A 517 15.53 6.70 -11.27
N SER A 518 16.79 6.50 -11.67
CA SER A 518 17.79 7.56 -11.75
C SER A 518 18.77 7.26 -12.87
N TRP A 519 19.06 8.24 -13.72
CA TRP A 519 20.12 8.12 -14.72
C TRP A 519 21.49 7.82 -14.11
N GLN A 520 21.74 8.26 -12.87
CA GLN A 520 22.99 7.94 -12.20
C GLN A 520 23.12 6.42 -12.00
N ASN A 521 22.05 5.76 -11.56
CA ASN A 521 22.03 4.32 -11.34
C ASN A 521 22.12 3.57 -12.68
N VAL A 522 21.38 4.02 -13.70
CA VAL A 522 21.40 3.41 -15.03
C VAL A 522 22.78 3.49 -15.69
N LEU A 523 23.40 4.67 -15.71
CA LEU A 523 24.68 4.87 -16.39
C LEU A 523 25.85 4.16 -15.69
N HIS A 524 25.78 3.99 -14.37
CA HIS A 524 26.78 3.29 -13.58
C HIS A 524 26.44 1.82 -13.31
N PHE A 525 25.35 1.31 -13.91
CA PHE A 525 24.93 -0.07 -13.72
C PHE A 525 26.01 -1.04 -14.21
N ASP A 526 26.36 -1.98 -13.33
CA ASP A 526 27.25 -3.10 -13.62
C ASP A 526 26.56 -4.41 -13.23
N ARG A 527 26.25 -5.22 -14.24
CA ARG A 527 25.50 -6.47 -14.06
C ARG A 527 26.23 -7.46 -13.17
N GLN A 528 27.56 -7.55 -13.25
CA GLN A 528 28.33 -8.53 -12.48
C GLN A 528 28.34 -8.16 -11.00
N GLN A 529 28.53 -6.87 -10.69
CA GLN A 529 28.46 -6.35 -9.34
C GLN A 529 27.10 -6.63 -8.70
N GLU A 530 26.01 -6.36 -9.41
CA GLU A 530 24.67 -6.61 -8.91
C GLU A 530 24.39 -8.11 -8.73
N GLN A 531 24.74 -8.96 -9.70
CA GLN A 531 24.60 -10.42 -9.57
C GLN A 531 25.32 -10.96 -8.33
N ASN A 532 26.54 -10.48 -8.07
CA ASN A 532 27.29 -10.88 -6.89
C ASN A 532 26.61 -10.43 -5.59
N ARG A 533 25.98 -9.24 -5.58
CA ARG A 533 25.21 -8.76 -4.42
C ARG A 533 23.97 -9.62 -4.17
N PHE A 534 23.22 -10.00 -5.20
CA PHE A 534 22.01 -10.83 -5.06
C PHE A 534 22.30 -12.27 -4.63
N GLN A 535 23.47 -12.83 -4.97
CA GLN A 535 23.86 -14.18 -4.54
C GLN A 535 24.35 -14.23 -3.08
N GLN A 536 24.63 -13.08 -2.47
CA GLN A 536 25.08 -12.99 -1.10
C GLN A 536 23.88 -13.10 -0.14
N THR A 537 23.87 -14.16 0.68
CA THR A 537 22.92 -14.31 1.80
C THR A 537 23.58 -13.79 3.07
N GLY A 538 22.94 -12.85 3.77
CA GLY A 538 23.47 -12.27 5.01
C GLY A 538 22.77 -10.97 5.40
N LEU A 539 23.30 -10.30 6.41
CA LEU A 539 22.81 -8.99 6.86
C LEU A 539 23.57 -7.85 6.17
N PHE A 540 22.82 -6.99 5.48
CA PHE A 540 23.31 -5.70 4.99
C PHE A 540 22.88 -4.57 5.95
N GLY A 541 23.76 -3.59 6.13
CA GLY A 541 23.44 -2.41 6.90
C GLY A 541 24.43 -1.28 6.71
N GLN A 542 24.16 -0.17 7.39
CA GLN A 542 24.96 1.04 7.37
C GLN A 542 25.18 1.55 8.80
N VAL A 543 26.36 2.10 9.06
CA VAL A 543 26.69 2.79 10.31
C VAL A 543 26.65 4.29 10.07
N LEU A 544 25.87 4.97 10.89
CA LEU A 544 25.66 6.41 10.83
C LEU A 544 26.08 7.07 12.14
N ASP A 545 26.57 8.31 12.06
CA ASP A 545 26.75 9.16 13.23
C ASP A 545 25.41 9.78 13.70
N LYS A 546 25.45 10.56 14.77
CA LYS A 546 24.29 11.30 15.29
C LYS A 546 23.68 12.33 14.32
N ASN A 547 24.41 12.72 13.27
CA ASN A 547 23.96 13.63 12.22
C ASN A 547 23.50 12.87 10.97
N ASN A 548 23.29 11.55 11.07
CA ASN A 548 22.96 10.65 9.98
C ASN A 548 24.00 10.65 8.83
N GLN A 549 25.26 10.95 9.12
CA GLN A 549 26.35 10.85 8.16
C GLN A 549 26.98 9.46 8.19
N PRO A 550 27.33 8.86 7.04
CA PRO A 550 27.96 7.55 7.01
C PRO A 550 29.34 7.53 7.67
N VAL A 551 29.63 6.48 8.45
CA VAL A 551 30.90 6.34 9.17
C VAL A 551 31.75 5.24 8.52
N PRO A 552 32.82 5.61 7.80
CA PRO A 552 33.67 4.65 7.13
C PRO A 552 34.62 3.92 8.09
N ASN A 553 34.98 2.69 7.76
CA ASN A 553 35.88 1.83 8.54
C ASN A 553 35.47 1.62 10.01
N ALA A 554 34.20 1.80 10.35
CA ALA A 554 33.65 1.47 11.65
C ALA A 554 33.67 -0.05 11.83
N LYS A 555 34.09 -0.53 13.00
CA LYS A 555 33.99 -1.94 13.37
C LYS A 555 32.58 -2.23 13.89
N VAL A 556 31.90 -3.19 13.27
CA VAL A 556 30.57 -3.65 13.69
C VAL A 556 30.71 -5.04 14.31
N SER A 557 30.30 -5.17 15.58
CA SER A 557 30.32 -6.40 16.35
C SER A 557 28.91 -6.93 16.56
N PHE A 558 28.69 -8.19 16.23
CA PHE A 558 27.47 -8.94 16.46
C PHE A 558 27.75 -9.97 17.56
N ILE A 559 27.04 -9.87 18.68
CA ILE A 559 27.21 -10.75 19.84
C ILE A 559 25.95 -11.59 19.98
N ASN A 560 26.02 -12.88 19.65
CA ASN A 560 24.90 -13.79 19.80
C ASN A 560 24.55 -13.93 21.29
N SER A 561 23.32 -13.60 21.65
CA SER A 561 22.82 -13.57 23.03
C SER A 561 22.67 -14.95 23.66
N GLN A 562 22.58 -16.02 22.85
CA GLN A 562 22.35 -17.38 23.33
C GLN A 562 23.65 -18.13 23.58
N ASN A 563 24.65 -17.97 22.70
CA ASN A 563 25.91 -18.73 22.76
C ASN A 563 27.17 -17.87 22.91
N MET A 564 27.01 -16.54 23.04
CA MET A 564 28.10 -15.56 23.18
C MET A 564 29.10 -15.53 22.01
N GLN A 565 28.76 -16.11 20.85
CA GLN A 565 29.57 -16.01 19.65
C GLN A 565 29.67 -14.55 19.19
N ILE A 566 30.89 -14.10 18.89
CA ILE A 566 31.14 -12.75 18.40
C ILE A 566 31.55 -12.81 16.94
N LEU A 567 30.76 -12.18 16.08
CA LEU A 567 31.08 -11.97 14.67
C LEU A 567 31.41 -10.50 14.46
N ASN A 568 32.41 -10.21 13.63
CA ASN A 568 32.81 -8.85 13.33
C ASN A 568 32.80 -8.61 11.83
N THR A 569 32.48 -7.39 11.45
CA THR A 569 32.66 -6.85 10.09
C THR A 569 33.09 -5.39 10.20
N SER A 570 33.42 -4.77 9.08
CA SER A 570 33.80 -3.36 9.01
C SER A 570 33.06 -2.66 7.90
N THR A 571 32.79 -1.38 8.08
CA THR A 571 32.14 -0.58 7.06
C THR A 571 33.08 -0.15 5.95
N ASP A 572 32.56 -0.03 4.74
CA ASP A 572 33.24 0.54 3.58
C ASP A 572 33.29 2.08 3.64
N GLN A 573 33.74 2.72 2.55
CA GLN A 573 33.83 4.19 2.47
C GLN A 573 32.45 4.89 2.56
N ASN A 574 31.37 4.17 2.30
CA ASN A 574 30.00 4.66 2.38
C ASN A 574 29.34 4.30 3.71
N GLY A 575 30.10 3.83 4.71
CA GLY A 575 29.59 3.40 5.99
C GLY A 575 28.76 2.12 5.92
N THR A 576 28.74 1.39 4.79
CA THR A 576 27.96 0.17 4.59
C THR A 576 28.76 -1.07 4.97
N PHE A 577 28.09 -2.10 5.47
CA PHE A 577 28.71 -3.39 5.78
C PHE A 577 27.83 -4.54 5.32
N PHE A 578 28.46 -5.70 5.15
CA PHE A 578 27.81 -6.97 4.92
C PHE A 578 28.30 -8.01 5.93
N GLN A 579 27.38 -8.79 6.50
CA GLN A 579 27.66 -9.89 7.42
C GLN A 579 27.00 -11.18 6.93
N GLN A 580 27.78 -12.01 6.24
CA GLN A 580 27.31 -13.26 5.62
C GLN A 580 26.86 -14.31 6.64
N ALA A 581 27.49 -14.35 7.82
CA ALA A 581 27.28 -15.43 8.79
C ALA A 581 25.97 -15.33 9.59
N ILE A 582 25.13 -14.33 9.32
CA ILE A 582 23.86 -14.11 10.01
C ILE A 582 22.75 -14.04 8.96
N ALA A 583 21.82 -14.98 9.01
CA ALA A 583 20.62 -14.89 8.20
C ALA A 583 19.75 -13.70 8.67
N PRO A 584 19.06 -12.98 7.78
CA PRO A 584 18.24 -11.83 8.16
C PRO A 584 17.25 -12.11 9.30
N ASN A 585 16.64 -13.30 9.32
CA ASN A 585 15.67 -13.71 10.35
C ASN A 585 16.31 -14.01 11.72
N ASP A 586 17.62 -14.23 11.78
CA ASP A 586 18.35 -14.52 13.03
C ASP A 586 18.91 -13.26 13.69
N LYS A 587 18.74 -12.08 13.06
CA LYS A 587 19.25 -10.79 13.53
C LYS A 587 18.94 -10.53 15.01
N ASP A 588 17.71 -10.83 15.44
CA ASP A 588 17.24 -10.53 16.80
C ASP A 588 17.92 -11.39 17.88
N ASN A 589 18.62 -12.47 17.49
CA ASN A 589 19.47 -13.23 18.40
C ASN A 589 20.78 -12.51 18.74
N PHE A 590 21.13 -11.41 18.04
CA PHE A 590 22.40 -10.71 18.20
C PHE A 590 22.22 -9.33 18.82
N VAL A 591 23.08 -9.01 19.79
CA VAL A 591 23.32 -7.63 20.23
C VAL A 591 24.35 -7.02 19.29
N ILE A 592 23.99 -5.91 18.64
CA ILE A 592 24.86 -5.24 17.66
C ILE A 592 25.45 -3.97 18.27
N LYS A 593 26.75 -3.77 18.06
CA LYS A 593 27.46 -2.53 18.43
C LYS A 593 28.38 -2.09 17.29
N ALA A 594 28.49 -0.78 17.09
CA ALA A 594 29.45 -0.18 16.16
C ALA A 594 30.41 0.75 16.90
N ILE A 595 31.68 0.76 16.47
CA ILE A 595 32.73 1.64 16.98
C ILE A 595 33.48 2.22 15.79
N GLY A 596 33.57 3.55 15.71
CA GLY A 596 34.31 4.28 14.70
C GLY A 596 35.81 4.02 14.77
N SER A 597 36.52 4.30 13.69
CA SER A 597 37.99 4.19 13.65
C SER A 597 38.69 5.15 14.63
N ASP A 598 38.00 6.22 15.03
CA ASP A 598 38.38 7.18 16.07
C ASP A 598 38.04 6.74 17.51
N GLY A 599 37.41 5.57 17.67
CA GLY A 599 36.97 5.04 18.95
C GLY A 599 35.58 5.52 19.40
N ASN A 600 34.88 6.33 18.60
CA ASN A 600 33.52 6.77 18.93
C ASN A 600 32.54 5.59 18.88
N SER A 601 31.78 5.38 19.97
CA SER A 601 30.77 4.31 20.07
C SER A 601 29.33 4.82 20.01
N ASP A 602 29.12 6.15 19.93
CA ASP A 602 27.79 6.75 19.81
C ASP A 602 27.37 6.77 18.33
N LEU A 603 27.17 5.57 17.79
CA LEU A 603 26.90 5.29 16.39
C LEU A 603 25.61 4.48 16.24
N ASN A 604 24.83 4.80 15.21
CA ASN A 604 23.61 4.09 14.87
C ASN A 604 23.89 3.04 13.81
N VAL A 605 23.47 1.80 14.06
CA VAL A 605 23.51 0.73 13.05
C VAL A 605 22.12 0.55 12.48
N VAL A 606 21.99 0.80 11.18
CA VAL A 606 20.73 0.70 10.44
C VAL A 606 20.83 -0.48 9.47
N PHE A 607 19.92 -1.43 9.57
CA PHE A 607 19.88 -2.59 8.67
C PHE A 607 19.00 -2.30 7.47
N GLU A 608 19.33 -2.90 6.32
CA GLU A 608 18.41 -2.95 5.20
C GLU A 608 17.17 -3.76 5.60
N LYS A 609 15.99 -3.18 5.41
CA LYS A 609 14.72 -3.85 5.73
C LYS A 609 14.43 -4.92 4.68
N SER A 610 13.97 -6.08 5.13
CA SER A 610 13.43 -7.11 4.23
C SER A 610 12.22 -6.58 3.46
N MET A 611 11.92 -7.19 2.30
CA MET A 611 10.74 -6.81 1.50
C MET A 611 9.45 -6.88 2.32
N THR A 612 9.30 -7.87 3.20
CA THR A 612 8.14 -8.01 4.09
C THR A 612 8.06 -6.88 5.12
N GLU A 613 9.17 -6.49 5.76
CA GLU A 613 9.19 -5.35 6.67
C GLU A 613 8.87 -4.04 5.93
N GLN A 614 9.42 -3.86 4.73
CA GLN A 614 9.13 -2.68 3.90
C GLN A 614 7.65 -2.62 3.49
N ILE A 615 7.03 -3.76 3.12
CA ILE A 615 5.60 -3.86 2.80
C ILE A 615 4.77 -3.53 4.05
N SER A 616 5.11 -4.09 5.22
CA SER A 616 4.42 -3.79 6.47
C SER A 616 4.42 -2.28 6.78
N ASP A 617 5.57 -1.62 6.64
CA ASP A 617 5.66 -0.18 6.82
C ASP A 617 4.84 0.59 5.77
N HIS A 618 4.82 0.12 4.52
CA HIS A 618 4.05 0.74 3.45
C HIS A 618 2.54 0.58 3.67
N VAL A 619 2.08 -0.59 4.12
CA VAL A 619 0.69 -0.85 4.52
C VAL A 619 0.23 0.14 5.58
N GLN A 620 1.04 0.36 6.63
CA GLN A 620 0.70 1.31 7.68
C GLN A 620 0.51 2.72 7.11
N ARG A 621 1.39 3.15 6.19
CA ARG A 621 1.28 4.45 5.51
C ARG A 621 -0.01 4.53 4.67
N VAL A 622 -0.28 3.53 3.83
CA VAL A 622 -1.50 3.49 3.00
C VAL A 622 -2.76 3.55 3.85
N ALA A 623 -2.81 2.79 4.95
CA ALA A 623 -3.94 2.80 5.88
C ALA A 623 -4.16 4.17 6.55
N GLN A 624 -3.07 4.92 6.81
CA GLN A 624 -3.09 6.23 7.45
C GLN A 624 -3.33 7.40 6.47
N GLN A 625 -3.04 7.25 5.17
CA GLN A 625 -3.19 8.33 4.19
C GLN A 625 -4.65 8.79 3.99
N VAL A 626 -5.61 7.92 4.28
CA VAL A 626 -7.04 8.22 4.16
C VAL A 626 -7.57 8.84 5.45
N ASN A 627 -7.58 10.18 5.49
CA ASN A 627 -8.37 10.96 6.45
C ASN A 627 -9.80 11.12 5.91
N GLY A 628 -10.66 10.14 6.19
CA GLY A 628 -12.08 10.12 5.85
C GLY A 628 -12.82 9.14 6.75
N ASN A 629 -14.16 9.22 6.80
CA ASN A 629 -15.03 8.43 7.68
C ASN A 629 -14.48 6.99 7.82
N GLU A 630 -13.95 6.66 9.00
CA GLU A 630 -13.37 5.33 9.24
C GLU A 630 -14.43 4.25 9.37
N GLU A 631 -15.68 4.53 9.01
CA GLU A 631 -16.76 3.56 8.97
C GLU A 631 -17.41 3.56 7.58
N ALA A 632 -17.32 2.42 6.90
CA ALA A 632 -18.24 2.09 5.84
C ALA A 632 -19.62 1.85 6.43
N GLN A 633 -20.56 2.78 6.27
CA GLN A 633 -21.91 2.63 6.80
C GLN A 633 -22.91 2.35 5.69
N PHE A 634 -23.71 1.30 5.86
CA PHE A 634 -24.86 1.05 4.99
C PHE A 634 -25.89 2.19 5.09
N SER A 635 -26.56 2.49 3.98
CA SER A 635 -27.66 3.43 4.00
C SER A 635 -28.82 2.91 4.87
N GLN A 636 -29.61 3.84 5.41
CA GLN A 636 -30.81 3.51 6.18
C GLN A 636 -31.78 2.64 5.37
N SER A 637 -31.92 2.96 4.07
CA SER A 637 -32.74 2.20 3.13
C SER A 637 -32.25 0.77 2.97
N PHE A 638 -30.94 0.58 2.76
CA PHE A 638 -30.34 -0.74 2.59
C PHE A 638 -30.53 -1.60 3.83
N PHE A 639 -30.23 -1.06 5.02
CA PHE A 639 -30.46 -1.76 6.28
C PHE A 639 -31.92 -2.17 6.47
N SER A 640 -32.85 -1.24 6.22
CA SER A 640 -34.29 -1.48 6.43
C SER A 640 -34.85 -2.57 5.51
N GLN A 641 -34.37 -2.64 4.27
CA GLN A 641 -34.78 -3.62 3.26
C GLN A 641 -34.07 -4.97 3.42
N ASN A 642 -32.92 -5.01 4.10
CA ASN A 642 -32.06 -6.20 4.19
C ASN A 642 -31.68 -6.58 5.62
N LYS A 643 -32.60 -6.41 6.59
CA LYS A 643 -32.34 -6.71 8.01
C LYS A 643 -31.76 -8.11 8.24
N GLN A 644 -32.14 -9.08 7.42
CA GLN A 644 -31.65 -10.46 7.44
C GLN A 644 -30.14 -10.60 7.18
N LEU A 645 -29.47 -9.59 6.60
CA LEU A 645 -28.02 -9.58 6.38
C LEU A 645 -27.25 -9.20 7.64
N PHE A 646 -27.93 -8.62 8.62
CA PHE A 646 -27.34 -8.10 9.83
C PHE A 646 -27.59 -9.05 10.99
N SER A 647 -26.60 -9.16 11.87
CA SER A 647 -26.64 -10.08 13.01
C SER A 647 -26.17 -9.38 14.26
N LYS A 648 -26.83 -9.63 15.40
CA LYS A 648 -26.29 -9.18 16.69
C LYS A 648 -24.95 -9.84 16.96
N LEU A 649 -23.91 -9.03 17.09
CA LEU A 649 -22.62 -9.55 17.53
C LEU A 649 -22.75 -10.03 18.98
N LYS A 650 -22.52 -11.32 19.22
CA LYS A 650 -22.31 -11.82 20.59
C LYS A 650 -21.04 -11.14 21.09
N GLN A 651 -21.10 -10.45 22.23
CA GLN A 651 -19.91 -9.94 22.90
C GLN A 651 -18.95 -11.10 23.13
N GLN A 652 -17.97 -11.25 22.25
CA GLN A 652 -16.79 -12.03 22.58
C GLN A 652 -16.14 -11.24 23.71
N LYS A 653 -16.19 -11.78 24.93
CA LYS A 653 -15.14 -11.47 25.91
C LYS A 653 -13.84 -11.64 25.12
N GLN A 654 -13.06 -10.56 25.00
CA GLN A 654 -11.75 -10.60 24.36
C GLN A 654 -11.02 -11.86 24.85
N THR A 655 -11.05 -12.88 24.02
CA THR A 655 -10.34 -14.13 24.25
C THR A 655 -9.10 -13.97 23.42
N GLN A 656 -7.98 -14.14 24.11
CA GLN A 656 -6.65 -13.70 23.74
C GLN A 656 -6.21 -14.21 22.36
N ARG A 657 -5.29 -13.43 21.76
CA ARG A 657 -4.36 -13.77 20.67
C ARG A 657 -4.33 -15.26 20.35
N GLU A 658 -4.46 -15.63 19.08
CA GLU A 658 -4.00 -16.95 18.64
C GLU A 658 -2.52 -17.10 18.99
N GLU A 659 -2.26 -17.99 19.93
CA GLU A 659 -0.95 -18.12 20.55
C GLU A 659 0.00 -18.89 19.62
N PRO A 660 1.25 -18.45 19.43
CA PRO A 660 2.23 -19.06 18.54
C PRO A 660 2.45 -20.58 18.74
N TYR A 661 2.08 -21.13 19.91
CA TYR A 661 2.22 -22.54 20.21
C TYR A 661 1.25 -23.46 19.46
N LEU A 662 0.15 -22.93 18.91
CA LEU A 662 -0.83 -23.75 18.19
C LEU A 662 -0.22 -24.40 16.94
N LYS A 663 0.67 -23.70 16.22
CA LYS A 663 1.45 -24.26 15.10
C LYS A 663 2.52 -25.26 15.56
N PHE A 664 3.02 -25.08 16.78
CA PHE A 664 4.02 -25.97 17.36
C PHE A 664 3.40 -27.30 17.83
N LEU A 665 2.11 -27.35 18.18
CA LEU A 665 1.41 -28.60 18.50
C LEU A 665 1.47 -29.62 17.36
N GLU A 666 1.49 -29.16 16.10
CA GLU A 666 1.54 -30.02 14.90
C GLU A 666 2.93 -30.64 14.66
N THR A 667 3.98 -30.03 15.21
CA THR A 667 5.39 -30.43 14.97
C THR A 667 6.12 -30.88 16.23
N ALA A 668 5.56 -30.63 17.42
CA ALA A 668 6.15 -30.98 18.69
C ALA A 668 6.12 -32.49 18.93
N THR A 669 7.24 -33.02 19.43
CA THR A 669 7.38 -34.42 19.81
C THR A 669 6.98 -34.67 21.26
N SER A 670 6.85 -33.62 22.08
CA SER A 670 6.42 -33.71 23.48
C SER A 670 5.53 -32.52 23.87
N LEU A 671 4.42 -32.81 24.54
CA LEU A 671 3.54 -31.77 25.09
C LEU A 671 4.26 -30.94 26.17
N MET A 672 5.27 -31.55 26.78
CA MET A 672 6.16 -30.96 27.77
C MET A 672 6.97 -29.79 27.20
N ASP A 673 7.35 -29.85 25.92
CA ASP A 673 8.07 -28.77 25.20
C ASP A 673 7.12 -27.63 24.82
N VAL A 674 5.90 -27.97 24.40
CA VAL A 674 4.84 -27.01 24.11
C VAL A 674 4.51 -26.19 25.36
N ILE A 675 4.30 -26.87 26.50
CA ILE A 675 4.04 -26.21 27.79
C ILE A 675 5.21 -25.31 28.19
N LYS A 676 6.46 -25.72 27.93
CA LYS A 676 7.66 -24.95 28.25
C LYS A 676 7.77 -23.68 27.40
N MET A 677 7.29 -23.72 26.15
CA MET A 677 7.21 -22.57 25.25
C MET A 677 6.13 -21.57 25.69
N ILE A 678 4.99 -22.07 26.18
CA ILE A 678 3.92 -21.22 26.75
C ILE A 678 4.40 -20.55 28.03
N LYS A 679 5.02 -21.33 28.94
CA LYS A 679 5.58 -20.81 30.18
C LYS A 679 6.75 -21.67 30.66
N PRO A 680 7.93 -21.09 30.94
CA PRO A 680 9.06 -21.85 31.47
C PRO A 680 8.69 -22.46 32.83
N TYR A 681 9.12 -23.69 33.09
CA TYR A 681 8.94 -24.38 34.38
C TYR A 681 10.20 -25.18 34.75
N ARG A 682 10.26 -25.63 36.01
CA ARG A 682 11.23 -26.60 36.51
C ARG A 682 10.53 -27.88 36.96
N LEU A 683 11.20 -29.02 36.82
CA LEU A 683 10.73 -30.29 37.36
C LEU A 683 11.33 -30.49 38.76
N GLU A 684 10.48 -30.85 39.72
CA GLU A 684 10.89 -31.22 41.08
C GLU A 684 10.32 -32.62 41.37
N GLY A 685 11.11 -33.66 41.09
CA GLY A 685 10.58 -35.03 40.96
C GLY A 685 9.69 -35.16 39.72
N ASP A 686 8.53 -35.80 39.87
CA ASP A 686 7.51 -35.94 38.80
C ASP A 686 6.49 -34.78 38.80
N ARG A 687 6.88 -33.58 39.25
CA ARG A 687 5.98 -32.44 39.44
C ARG A 687 6.48 -31.22 38.68
N ILE A 688 5.57 -30.53 37.98
CA ILE A 688 5.85 -29.28 37.26
C ILE A 688 5.67 -28.10 38.19
N ILE A 689 6.71 -27.25 38.31
CA ILE A 689 6.72 -26.05 39.15
C ILE A 689 7.01 -24.83 38.28
N PHE A 690 6.06 -23.88 38.20
CA PHE A 690 6.24 -22.63 37.46
C PHE A 690 6.95 -21.55 38.31
N PRO A 691 7.75 -20.66 37.68
CA PRO A 691 8.39 -19.53 38.34
C PRO A 691 7.37 -18.62 39.03
N GLY A 692 7.65 -18.22 40.27
CA GLY A 692 6.74 -17.40 41.10
C GLY A 692 5.65 -18.19 41.84
N GLY A 693 5.53 -19.50 41.64
CA GLY A 693 4.54 -20.38 42.29
C GLY A 693 4.84 -20.77 43.74
N THR A 694 5.89 -20.23 44.37
CA THR A 694 6.35 -20.61 45.72
C THR A 694 5.67 -19.87 46.87
N ASN A 695 4.61 -19.09 46.62
CA ASN A 695 4.06 -18.13 47.58
C ASN A 695 2.84 -18.61 48.38
N SER A 696 2.89 -19.80 48.99
CA SER A 696 1.98 -20.10 50.10
C SER A 696 2.52 -21.21 50.98
N LEU A 697 2.46 -21.02 52.30
CA LEU A 697 2.87 -21.95 53.35
C LEU A 697 2.19 -23.34 53.30
N ASN A 698 1.22 -23.56 52.39
CA ASN A 698 0.44 -24.79 52.25
C ASN A 698 0.52 -25.46 50.85
N ALA A 699 1.36 -24.99 49.91
CA ALA A 699 1.46 -25.59 48.58
C ALA A 699 2.37 -26.84 48.58
N GLN A 700 1.80 -28.02 48.79
CA GLN A 700 2.54 -29.29 48.84
C GLN A 700 2.62 -30.03 47.50
N ASP A 701 1.90 -29.60 46.44
CA ASP A 701 1.81 -30.33 45.17
C ASP A 701 2.21 -29.49 43.93
N GLY A 702 2.58 -30.19 42.85
CA GLY A 702 2.90 -29.59 41.54
C GLY A 702 1.69 -28.93 40.86
N ALA A 703 1.89 -28.40 39.66
CA ALA A 703 0.79 -27.88 38.85
C ALA A 703 -0.28 -28.97 38.61
N LEU A 704 -1.55 -28.64 38.84
CA LEU A 704 -2.67 -29.54 38.55
C LEU A 704 -2.87 -29.63 37.04
N ILE A 705 -2.95 -30.84 36.52
CA ILE A 705 -3.29 -31.10 35.13
C ILE A 705 -4.78 -31.40 35.03
N VAL A 706 -5.44 -30.71 34.10
CA VAL A 706 -6.86 -30.84 33.76
C VAL A 706 -6.96 -31.15 32.27
N ILE A 707 -7.66 -32.23 31.91
CA ILE A 707 -7.86 -32.64 30.52
C ILE A 707 -9.37 -32.69 30.25
N ASP A 708 -9.84 -31.93 29.25
CA ASP A 708 -11.26 -31.83 28.88
C ASP A 708 -12.17 -31.51 30.10
N GLY A 709 -11.69 -30.62 30.98
CA GLY A 709 -12.38 -30.25 32.22
C GLY A 709 -12.29 -31.27 33.37
N GLN A 710 -11.66 -32.43 33.17
CA GLN A 710 -11.46 -33.45 34.20
C GLN A 710 -10.08 -33.32 34.87
N LYS A 711 -10.04 -33.37 36.20
CA LYS A 711 -8.78 -33.29 36.98
C LYS A 711 -8.09 -34.66 36.93
N VAL A 712 -6.90 -34.72 36.35
CA VAL A 712 -6.18 -35.98 36.13
C VAL A 712 -5.01 -36.19 37.09
N GLY A 713 -4.58 -35.15 37.80
CA GLY A 713 -3.54 -35.22 38.84
C GLY A 713 -2.43 -34.19 38.63
N THR A 714 -1.31 -34.33 39.34
CA THR A 714 -0.18 -33.38 39.31
C THR A 714 1.12 -34.01 38.80
N SER A 715 1.06 -35.25 38.30
CA SER A 715 2.20 -36.01 37.78
C SER A 715 2.55 -35.57 36.36
N SER A 716 3.81 -35.23 36.11
CA SER A 716 4.29 -34.84 34.78
C SER A 716 4.26 -35.99 33.78
N SER A 717 4.35 -37.23 34.26
CA SER A 717 4.18 -38.47 33.48
C SER A 717 2.86 -38.56 32.73
N ILE A 718 1.79 -37.92 33.20
CA ILE A 718 0.48 -37.87 32.52
C ILE A 718 0.61 -37.21 31.14
N LEU A 719 1.45 -36.18 31.03
CA LEU A 719 1.62 -35.40 29.80
C LEU A 719 2.48 -36.13 28.75
N GLN A 720 3.27 -37.12 29.18
CA GLN A 720 4.06 -37.96 28.27
C GLN A 720 3.20 -38.96 27.50
N ALA A 721 2.00 -39.27 28.01
CA ALA A 721 1.06 -40.18 27.37
C ALA A 721 0.15 -39.49 26.33
N ILE A 722 0.24 -38.16 26.19
CA ILE A 722 -0.60 -37.36 25.30
C ILE A 722 0.21 -36.96 24.08
N ASN A 723 -0.29 -37.32 22.89
CA ASN A 723 0.30 -36.86 21.64
C ASN A 723 -0.06 -35.38 21.42
N PRO A 724 0.92 -34.47 21.20
CA PRO A 724 0.65 -33.05 20.92
C PRO A 724 -0.31 -32.82 19.75
N ASN A 725 -0.32 -33.70 18.75
CA ASN A 725 -1.23 -33.61 17.61
C ASN A 725 -2.72 -33.77 18.00
N ASP A 726 -2.99 -34.50 19.08
CA ASP A 726 -4.34 -34.76 19.58
C ASP A 726 -4.83 -33.65 20.52
N VAL A 727 -4.06 -32.58 20.70
CA VAL A 727 -4.37 -31.44 21.57
C VAL A 727 -4.87 -30.26 20.74
N ALA A 728 -6.04 -29.73 21.10
CA ALA A 728 -6.66 -28.57 20.47
C ALA A 728 -6.10 -27.27 21.07
N SER A 729 -5.95 -27.21 22.39
CA SER A 729 -5.42 -26.04 23.09
C SER A 729 -4.70 -26.44 24.39
N VAL A 730 -3.75 -25.60 24.82
CA VAL A 730 -3.05 -25.74 26.10
C VAL A 730 -3.06 -24.39 26.82
N ASN A 731 -3.68 -24.33 27.98
CA ASN A 731 -3.67 -23.14 28.83
C ASN A 731 -2.85 -23.39 30.10
N VAL A 732 -1.95 -22.45 30.44
CA VAL A 732 -1.09 -22.55 31.62
C VAL A 732 -1.30 -21.33 32.49
N SER A 733 -1.92 -21.50 33.66
CA SER A 733 -2.16 -20.41 34.61
C SER A 733 -1.46 -20.64 35.95
N THR A 734 -0.88 -19.56 36.48
CA THR A 734 -0.35 -19.49 37.86
C THR A 734 -1.13 -18.47 38.69
N SER A 735 -2.29 -18.02 38.20
CA SER A 735 -3.15 -17.06 38.89
C SER A 735 -3.88 -17.75 40.06
N PRO A 736 -3.88 -17.18 41.28
CA PRO A 736 -4.62 -17.75 42.41
C PRO A 736 -6.12 -17.93 42.14
N VAL A 737 -6.71 -17.05 41.31
CA VAL A 737 -8.14 -17.10 40.96
C VAL A 737 -8.45 -18.30 40.06
N ASP A 738 -7.57 -18.61 39.10
CA ASP A 738 -7.78 -19.74 38.19
C ASP A 738 -7.49 -21.06 38.92
N ILE A 739 -6.45 -21.10 39.76
CA ILE A 739 -6.14 -22.27 40.60
C ILE A 739 -7.33 -22.62 41.53
N GLN A 740 -7.99 -21.60 42.12
CA GLN A 740 -9.17 -21.77 42.98
C GLN A 740 -10.38 -22.40 42.27
N ARG A 741 -10.51 -22.24 40.95
CA ARG A 741 -11.61 -22.87 40.18
C ARG A 741 -11.51 -24.39 40.16
N HIS A 742 -10.31 -24.93 40.24
CA HIS A 742 -10.06 -26.37 40.15
C HIS A 742 -9.62 -26.99 41.48
N THR A 743 -8.97 -26.26 42.38
CA THR A 743 -8.53 -26.79 43.69
C THR A 743 -8.60 -25.74 44.78
N GLY A 744 -8.65 -26.16 46.04
CA GLY A 744 -8.58 -25.26 47.21
C GLY A 744 -7.20 -24.66 47.48
N LEU A 745 -6.44 -24.25 46.44
CA LEU A 745 -5.07 -23.67 46.47
C LEU A 745 -3.93 -24.64 46.88
N ASN A 746 -4.08 -25.95 46.66
CA ASN A 746 -3.02 -26.92 46.99
C ASN A 746 -1.94 -27.06 45.91
N SER A 747 -2.19 -26.53 44.70
CA SER A 747 -1.29 -26.62 43.53
C SER A 747 -0.61 -25.29 43.23
N VAL A 748 0.64 -25.35 42.75
CA VAL A 748 1.45 -24.18 42.36
C VAL A 748 1.10 -23.59 40.98
N GLY A 749 0.11 -24.17 40.29
CA GLY A 749 -0.38 -23.76 38.97
C GLY A 749 -1.44 -24.74 38.44
N VAL A 750 -2.08 -24.41 37.31
CA VAL A 750 -2.98 -25.30 36.56
C VAL A 750 -2.53 -25.35 35.10
N ILE A 751 -2.52 -26.55 34.54
CA ILE A 751 -2.31 -26.83 33.11
C ILE A 751 -3.62 -27.43 32.60
N GLU A 752 -4.32 -26.72 31.72
CA GLU A 752 -5.55 -27.17 31.08
C GLU A 752 -5.27 -27.58 29.65
N ILE A 753 -5.73 -28.76 29.28
CA ILE A 753 -5.56 -29.35 27.95
C ILE A 753 -6.94 -29.67 27.42
N GLU A 754 -7.27 -29.12 26.26
CA GLU A 754 -8.43 -29.57 25.49
C GLU A 754 -7.93 -30.50 24.39
N THR A 755 -8.48 -31.71 24.31
CA THR A 755 -8.12 -32.67 23.28
C THR A 755 -9.03 -32.54 22.07
N LYS A 756 -8.51 -32.86 20.88
CA LYS A 756 -9.26 -33.02 19.64
C LYS A 756 -10.08 -34.32 19.68
N ARG A 757 -10.93 -34.51 20.71
CA ARG A 757 -11.88 -35.62 20.70
C ARG A 757 -12.92 -35.36 19.61
N GLY A 758 -13.07 -36.33 18.72
CA GLY A 758 -14.10 -36.35 17.69
C GLY A 758 -15.49 -36.28 18.30
N THR A 759 -16.06 -35.09 18.31
CA THR A 759 -17.49 -34.84 18.47
C THR A 759 -18.19 -35.31 17.20
N ILE A 760 -18.63 -36.58 17.22
CA ILE A 760 -19.86 -36.95 16.49
C ILE A 760 -21.00 -36.35 17.31
N ASP A 761 -21.28 -35.06 17.09
CA ASP A 761 -22.63 -34.58 17.24
C ASP A 761 -23.44 -35.18 16.07
N GLN A 762 -24.58 -35.77 16.39
CA GLN A 762 -25.58 -36.15 15.40
C GLN A 762 -26.15 -34.88 14.75
N GLU A 763 -25.40 -34.27 13.85
CA GLU A 763 -25.96 -33.45 12.80
C GLU A 763 -26.39 -34.38 11.66
N ALA A 764 -27.62 -34.20 11.21
CA ALA A 764 -28.18 -34.90 10.07
C ALA A 764 -27.16 -34.91 8.92
N THR A 765 -26.88 -36.11 8.40
CA THR A 765 -26.06 -36.34 7.21
C THR A 765 -26.55 -35.45 6.07
N THR A 766 -25.91 -34.31 5.93
CA THR A 766 -25.88 -33.54 4.68
C THR A 766 -24.70 -34.12 3.91
N PRO A 767 -24.80 -34.37 2.59
CA PRO A 767 -23.72 -34.98 1.84
C PRO A 767 -22.45 -34.19 2.04
N THR A 768 -21.38 -34.84 2.51
CA THR A 768 -20.05 -34.26 2.57
C THR A 768 -19.69 -33.86 1.14
N GLU A 769 -19.72 -32.57 0.86
CA GLU A 769 -19.15 -32.07 -0.39
C GLU A 769 -17.68 -32.51 -0.43
N PRO A 770 -17.17 -32.95 -1.59
CA PRO A 770 -15.77 -33.32 -1.72
C PRO A 770 -14.89 -32.15 -1.26
N GLU A 771 -13.86 -32.44 -0.46
CA GLU A 771 -12.87 -31.43 -0.08
C GLU A 771 -12.36 -30.74 -1.35
N GLU A 772 -12.62 -29.44 -1.49
CA GLU A 772 -12.16 -28.66 -2.64
C GLU A 772 -10.63 -28.70 -2.66
N GLN A 773 -10.04 -29.11 -3.79
CA GLN A 773 -8.59 -29.04 -3.96
C GLN A 773 -8.18 -27.58 -4.18
N LEU A 774 -7.77 -26.93 -3.10
CA LEU A 774 -7.47 -25.50 -3.08
C LEU A 774 -6.01 -25.15 -3.44
N TYR A 775 -5.13 -26.14 -3.54
CA TYR A 775 -3.71 -25.96 -3.78
C TYR A 775 -3.12 -26.97 -4.77
N GLN A 776 -2.16 -26.51 -5.57
CA GLN A 776 -1.32 -27.33 -6.44
C GLN A 776 0.10 -26.75 -6.45
N ASN A 777 1.11 -27.57 -6.12
CA ASN A 777 2.52 -27.16 -6.07
C ASN A 777 2.80 -25.92 -5.18
N GLY A 778 2.08 -25.76 -4.07
CA GLY A 778 2.21 -24.60 -3.17
C GLY A 778 1.50 -23.33 -3.66
N GLN A 779 0.86 -23.38 -4.82
CA GLN A 779 0.08 -22.29 -5.40
C GLN A 779 -1.41 -22.51 -5.17
N ARG A 780 -2.16 -21.42 -4.98
CA ARG A 780 -3.60 -21.42 -4.78
C ARG A 780 -4.33 -21.64 -6.11
N ILE A 781 -5.23 -22.61 -6.14
CA ILE A 781 -6.20 -22.78 -7.23
C ILE A 781 -7.42 -21.90 -6.91
N PRO A 782 -7.72 -20.89 -7.75
CA PRO A 782 -8.87 -20.02 -7.52
C PRO A 782 -10.17 -20.83 -7.51
N ARG A 783 -11.08 -20.48 -6.59
CA ARG A 783 -12.45 -20.98 -6.62
C ARG A 783 -13.15 -20.45 -7.85
N ASP A 784 -14.08 -21.23 -8.39
CA ASP A 784 -15.01 -20.70 -9.36
C ASP A 784 -16.07 -19.87 -8.64
N PHE A 785 -16.42 -18.71 -9.20
CA PHE A 785 -17.54 -17.93 -8.71
C PHE A 785 -18.85 -18.62 -9.08
N TRP A 786 -19.44 -19.35 -8.14
CA TRP A 786 -20.79 -19.90 -8.28
C TRP A 786 -21.69 -19.30 -7.20
N GLN A 787 -22.80 -18.68 -7.61
CA GLN A 787 -23.81 -18.20 -6.68
C GLN A 787 -24.52 -19.39 -6.01
N ARG A 788 -24.05 -19.83 -4.85
CA ARG A 788 -24.86 -20.70 -3.98
C ARG A 788 -25.72 -19.84 -3.07
N ARG A 789 -26.99 -20.19 -2.92
CA ARG A 789 -27.83 -19.63 -1.86
C ARG A 789 -27.13 -19.92 -0.54
N ALA A 790 -26.82 -18.88 0.22
CA ALA A 790 -26.14 -19.06 1.49
C ALA A 790 -27.03 -19.90 2.43
N LYS A 791 -26.41 -20.80 3.21
CA LYS A 791 -27.13 -21.62 4.19
C LYS A 791 -27.86 -20.75 5.21
N PHE A 792 -27.27 -19.61 5.56
CA PHE A 792 -27.82 -18.62 6.49
C PHE A 792 -27.99 -17.25 5.81
N PRO A 793 -29.12 -16.56 6.00
CA PRO A 793 -29.36 -15.24 5.39
C PRO A 793 -28.26 -14.21 5.64
N GLU A 794 -27.69 -14.17 6.85
CA GLU A 794 -26.64 -13.24 7.27
C GLU A 794 -25.27 -13.48 6.61
N THR A 795 -25.13 -14.60 5.90
CA THR A 795 -23.94 -14.96 5.12
C THR A 795 -24.19 -14.80 3.61
N GLN A 796 -25.35 -14.29 3.21
CA GLN A 796 -25.67 -14.06 1.80
C GLN A 796 -24.74 -12.99 1.21
N PRO A 797 -23.98 -13.32 0.14
CA PRO A 797 -23.09 -12.36 -0.49
C PRO A 797 -23.86 -11.16 -1.07
N THR A 798 -23.25 -9.99 -0.96
CA THR A 798 -23.71 -8.75 -1.61
C THR A 798 -23.10 -8.54 -3.01
N THR A 799 -22.31 -9.50 -3.48
CA THR A 799 -21.86 -9.64 -4.86
C THR A 799 -22.79 -10.61 -5.57
N LEU A 800 -23.50 -10.12 -6.60
CA LEU A 800 -24.33 -10.94 -7.48
C LEU A 800 -23.45 -11.65 -8.49
N PHE A 801 -22.54 -10.96 -9.14
CA PHE A 801 -21.82 -11.52 -10.28
C PHE A 801 -20.35 -11.13 -10.21
N TRP A 802 -19.48 -12.10 -10.46
CA TRP A 802 -18.06 -11.89 -10.68
C TRP A 802 -17.63 -12.80 -11.83
N SER A 803 -17.20 -12.18 -12.93
CA SER A 803 -16.66 -12.87 -14.09
C SER A 803 -15.42 -12.10 -14.54
N PRO A 804 -14.24 -12.49 -14.04
CA PRO A 804 -13.00 -11.90 -14.51
C PRO A 804 -12.61 -12.53 -15.85
N GLY A 805 -11.76 -11.85 -16.61
CA GLY A 805 -11.20 -12.46 -17.82
C GLY A 805 -12.13 -12.54 -19.02
N VAL A 806 -13.18 -11.70 -19.11
CA VAL A 806 -14.18 -11.78 -20.18
C VAL A 806 -13.62 -11.29 -21.51
N HIS A 807 -13.69 -12.15 -22.53
CA HIS A 807 -13.39 -11.79 -23.91
C HIS A 807 -14.66 -11.52 -24.71
N LEU A 808 -14.64 -10.49 -25.56
CA LEU A 808 -15.73 -10.23 -26.49
C LEU A 808 -15.65 -11.19 -27.69
N SER A 809 -16.81 -11.59 -28.22
CA SER A 809 -16.87 -12.36 -29.46
C SER A 809 -16.32 -11.58 -30.65
N GLN A 810 -16.11 -12.25 -31.79
CA GLN A 810 -15.74 -11.59 -33.06
C GLN A 810 -16.73 -10.50 -33.49
N LEU A 811 -17.99 -10.59 -33.04
CA LEU A 811 -19.04 -9.61 -33.27
C LEU A 811 -19.02 -8.47 -32.24
N GLY A 812 -17.98 -8.38 -31.39
CA GLY A 812 -17.76 -7.30 -30.45
C GLY A 812 -18.69 -7.30 -29.23
N HIS A 813 -19.29 -8.44 -28.88
CA HIS A 813 -20.16 -8.53 -27.69
C HIS A 813 -19.96 -9.80 -26.87
N ALA A 814 -20.28 -9.72 -25.59
CA ALA A 814 -20.38 -10.84 -24.65
C ALA A 814 -21.72 -10.76 -23.90
N GLU A 815 -22.39 -11.89 -23.73
CA GLU A 815 -23.71 -11.97 -23.10
C GLU A 815 -23.66 -12.90 -21.88
N PHE A 816 -24.37 -12.51 -20.83
CA PHE A 816 -24.44 -13.24 -19.57
C PHE A 816 -25.88 -13.28 -19.08
N GLU A 817 -26.27 -14.41 -18.51
CA GLU A 817 -27.47 -14.54 -17.70
C GLU A 817 -27.07 -14.42 -16.23
N VAL A 818 -27.62 -13.43 -15.54
CA VAL A 818 -27.30 -13.14 -14.14
C VAL A 818 -28.53 -13.40 -13.31
N ALA A 819 -28.43 -14.36 -12.38
CA ALA A 819 -29.43 -14.55 -11.34
C ALA A 819 -29.28 -13.48 -10.26
N THR A 820 -30.41 -12.91 -9.84
CA THR A 820 -30.45 -12.05 -8.66
C THR A 820 -30.61 -12.90 -7.40
N ASN A 821 -30.13 -12.37 -6.28
CA ASN A 821 -30.34 -12.97 -4.97
C ASN A 821 -31.43 -12.20 -4.19
N HIS A 822 -31.61 -12.54 -2.91
CA HIS A 822 -32.61 -11.91 -2.06
C HIS A 822 -32.18 -10.58 -1.43
N VAL A 823 -31.07 -10.00 -1.87
CA VAL A 823 -30.61 -8.67 -1.41
C VAL A 823 -31.25 -7.61 -2.28
N ILE A 824 -32.02 -6.72 -1.65
CA ILE A 824 -32.79 -5.65 -2.28
C ILE A 824 -31.97 -4.35 -2.24
N GLY A 825 -32.07 -3.53 -3.27
CA GLY A 825 -31.46 -2.20 -3.30
C GLY A 825 -30.68 -1.94 -4.58
N LYS A 826 -29.81 -0.92 -4.54
CA LYS A 826 -29.00 -0.54 -5.70
C LYS A 826 -27.76 -1.42 -5.79
N PHE A 827 -27.52 -1.94 -6.98
CA PHE A 827 -26.32 -2.65 -7.37
C PHE A 827 -25.62 -1.89 -8.48
N LEU A 828 -24.33 -2.12 -8.61
CA LEU A 828 -23.52 -1.52 -9.65
C LEU A 828 -22.90 -2.60 -10.51
N ILE A 829 -23.22 -2.58 -11.79
CA ILE A 829 -22.54 -3.35 -12.80
C ILE A 829 -21.27 -2.59 -13.17
N ARG A 830 -20.12 -3.21 -12.96
CA ARG A 830 -18.80 -2.63 -13.22
C ARG A 830 -18.09 -3.49 -14.27
N ALA A 831 -17.57 -2.82 -15.29
CA ALA A 831 -16.69 -3.42 -16.29
C ALA A 831 -15.35 -2.68 -16.29
N GLU A 832 -14.25 -3.39 -16.04
CA GLU A 832 -12.89 -2.85 -15.96
C GLU A 832 -11.97 -3.60 -16.93
N LEU A 833 -11.13 -2.89 -17.67
CA LEU A 833 -10.07 -3.48 -18.51
C LEU A 833 -8.92 -2.47 -18.73
N VAL A 834 -7.79 -2.95 -19.24
CA VAL A 834 -6.68 -2.09 -19.69
C VAL A 834 -6.60 -2.14 -21.22
N ASN A 835 -6.65 -1.02 -21.93
CA ASN A 835 -6.54 -1.06 -23.40
C ASN A 835 -5.09 -1.32 -23.85
N ALA A 836 -4.90 -1.53 -25.16
CA ALA A 836 -3.58 -1.80 -25.74
C ALA A 836 -2.52 -0.71 -25.49
N ASP A 837 -2.94 0.51 -25.14
CA ASP A 837 -2.04 1.62 -24.79
C ASP A 837 -1.79 1.76 -23.29
N GLY A 838 -2.24 0.79 -22.48
CA GLY A 838 -2.08 0.79 -21.03
C GLY A 838 -3.07 1.67 -20.28
N ASN A 839 -4.11 2.19 -20.93
CA ASN A 839 -5.13 3.00 -20.23
C ASN A 839 -6.18 2.11 -19.59
N LEU A 840 -6.49 2.39 -18.33
CA LEU A 840 -7.60 1.78 -17.61
C LEU A 840 -8.93 2.34 -18.12
N ILE A 841 -9.81 1.44 -18.55
CA ILE A 841 -11.19 1.75 -18.90
C ILE A 841 -12.08 1.13 -17.84
N ARG A 842 -12.90 1.97 -17.23
CA ARG A 842 -13.92 1.56 -16.26
C ARG A 842 -15.26 2.13 -16.66
N ILE A 843 -16.27 1.27 -16.71
CA ILE A 843 -17.65 1.66 -16.97
C ILE A 843 -18.53 1.09 -15.88
N GLU A 844 -19.46 1.92 -15.42
CA GLU A 844 -20.37 1.58 -14.35
C GLU A 844 -21.79 1.86 -14.77
N LYS A 845 -22.69 0.94 -14.43
CA LYS A 845 -24.12 1.09 -14.67
C LYS A 845 -24.89 0.66 -13.42
N PRO A 846 -25.68 1.55 -12.80
CA PRO A 846 -26.53 1.17 -11.70
C PRO A 846 -27.70 0.32 -12.20
N ILE A 847 -28.10 -0.64 -11.38
CA ILE A 847 -29.29 -1.49 -11.52
C ILE A 847 -29.94 -1.60 -10.15
N GLU A 848 -31.27 -1.62 -10.09
CA GLU A 848 -32.00 -1.73 -8.82
C GLU A 848 -32.67 -3.10 -8.71
N ILE A 849 -32.38 -3.82 -7.64
CA ILE A 849 -33.06 -5.08 -7.29
C ILE A 849 -34.24 -4.74 -6.39
N ILE A 850 -35.44 -5.06 -6.87
CA ILE A 850 -36.70 -4.79 -6.18
C ILE A 850 -37.33 -6.09 -5.63
N PRO A 851 -38.23 -6.02 -4.64
CA PRO A 851 -38.86 -7.20 -4.06
C PRO A 851 -39.60 -8.11 -5.05
#